data_AF-A0AAN0JEV2-F1
#
_entry.id   AF-A0AAN0JEV2-F1
#
_cell.length_a   1.000
_cell.length_b   1.000
_cell.length_c   1.000
_cell.angle_alpha   90.00
_cell.angle_beta   90.00
_cell.angle_gamma   90.00
#
_symmetry.space_group_name_H-M   'P 1'
#
loop_
_entity.id
_entity.type
_entity.pdbx_description
1 polymer ?
#
loop_
_entity_poly.entity_id
_entity_poly.type
_entity_poly.pdbx_seq_one_letter_code
_entity_poly.pdbx_strand_id
1 'polypeptide(L)'
;MPPHQMCVLCQQQEASFRCNDCSAFAYYCSSCLQNVHDTTCVLHTPEEWKDGTFSPVNCVTSLDIRHLSCCSTKKETPICVLDANGLEHQVSLIHCTCESLVVSMARVRLWPSSPVQPKFAYTFELLDWFEALLLECQVALKDLCSALYFRCPHISKRREVYGFLIDSFEEYRYMKHELRTLSFLDQLDSGNVCPACPKDGGSKIVSLDAIFGLPRRKNAGISFNDSLHGNLFFACQSEVDEFVTNNSIGSENNVEECSNFKAGSMLRSASRYHALDETGVFGAGCRHEFPIYFCSLKHGERYAYSIWIMENLIGHSTSEHHFIYDIACNLSRHLKKCGREDLLKNIASLSVPSFHSYGHTASCQVDFSPVRTEGIGLSDGEVMERLWSFLRRFCRMTKEMRPSHRINVLTDALLFYSNKRTEKLSKLLVSRWSRAQSTHAIAHQNLEELKASLNATEGDILKFIEEERSLVLCKSSDGTKESIKSIFARRKFLLELKGKYADGQKIAKKLSAQIKKETLSLKRLLEKHKLYKYEDIINPNSDFWEPVDVMNVSAEVYKMRRSAIHNYLLLQRSEEELELLKQDMLNTLQYFKHKLELIKENQVTIMSEPQTLYNSGLSCLLLKYEHKILLLYNKSKEAFAPIVPALPFFESALNIQVDTDSDDTDDEFDGSEFETDSESEYILQFNCN
;
A
#
# COMPACT_ATOMS: atom_id res chain seq x y z
N MET A 1 -14.11 8.97 50.87
CA MET A 1 -14.95 7.80 50.59
C MET A 1 -16.38 8.22 50.86
N PRO A 2 -17.37 7.79 50.05
CA PRO A 2 -18.76 7.92 50.45
C PRO A 2 -18.94 7.30 51.85
N PRO A 3 -19.65 7.96 52.78
CA PRO A 3 -19.83 7.43 54.12
C PRO A 3 -20.58 6.08 54.05
N HIS A 4 -20.14 5.10 54.85
CA HIS A 4 -20.75 3.76 54.99
C HIS A 4 -20.76 2.89 53.72
N GLN A 5 -19.78 3.07 52.82
CA GLN A 5 -19.63 2.18 51.68
C GLN A 5 -19.29 0.76 52.15
N MET A 6 -20.15 -0.21 51.87
CA MET A 6 -19.91 -1.62 52.21
C MET A 6 -19.01 -2.30 51.17
N CYS A 7 -18.27 -3.31 51.61
CA CYS A 7 -17.49 -4.16 50.70
C CYS A 7 -18.39 -4.80 49.64
N VAL A 8 -18.06 -4.61 48.36
CA VAL A 8 -18.85 -5.08 47.22
C VAL A 8 -19.00 -6.60 47.18
N LEU A 9 -18.01 -7.34 47.72
CA LEU A 9 -18.02 -8.80 47.74
C LEU A 9 -18.75 -9.40 48.94
N CYS A 10 -18.29 -9.14 50.17
CA CYS A 10 -18.87 -9.78 51.35
C CYS A 10 -20.13 -9.08 51.87
N GLN A 11 -20.32 -7.79 51.59
CA GLN A 11 -21.40 -6.94 52.13
C GLN A 11 -21.52 -6.94 53.66
N GLN A 12 -20.53 -7.47 54.38
CA GLN A 12 -20.54 -7.65 55.83
C GLN A 12 -19.64 -6.66 56.57
N GLN A 13 -18.70 -6.03 55.88
CA GLN A 13 -17.75 -5.08 56.43
C GLN A 13 -17.79 -3.78 55.64
N GLU A 14 -17.59 -2.65 56.33
CA GLU A 14 -17.32 -1.38 55.66
C GLU A 14 -16.02 -1.51 54.83
N ALA A 15 -16.04 -0.93 53.64
CA ALA A 15 -14.88 -0.90 52.79
C ALA A 15 -13.87 0.12 53.33
N SER A 16 -12.59 -0.22 53.23
CA SER A 16 -11.50 0.72 53.49
C SER A 16 -10.64 0.94 52.26
N PHE A 17 -10.91 0.18 51.20
CA PHE A 17 -10.13 0.18 49.96
C PHE A 17 -11.06 0.35 48.77
N ARG A 18 -10.53 0.91 47.69
CA ARG A 18 -11.16 0.88 46.36
C ARG A 18 -10.16 0.43 45.31
N CYS A 19 -10.66 -0.09 44.20
CA CYS A 19 -9.84 -0.39 43.04
C CYS A 19 -10.54 0.12 41.78
N ASN A 20 -10.02 1.21 41.20
CA ASN A 20 -10.62 1.82 40.01
C ASN A 20 -10.46 0.93 38.76
N ASP A 21 -9.46 0.04 38.76
CA ASP A 21 -9.22 -0.94 37.69
C ASP A 21 -10.26 -2.08 37.72
N CYS A 22 -10.80 -2.44 38.89
CA CYS A 22 -11.86 -3.45 39.00
C CYS A 22 -13.23 -2.91 38.56
N SER A 23 -13.59 -1.70 39.00
CA SER A 23 -14.81 -0.98 38.63
C SER A 23 -14.84 0.38 39.35
N ALA A 24 -15.55 1.36 38.79
CA ALA A 24 -15.82 2.65 39.45
C ALA A 24 -16.51 2.52 40.82
N PHE A 25 -17.14 1.37 41.10
CA PHE A 25 -17.84 1.08 42.36
C PHE A 25 -17.21 -0.09 43.14
N ALA A 26 -15.99 -0.50 42.80
CA ALA A 26 -15.31 -1.61 43.46
C ALA A 26 -14.65 -1.15 44.77
N TYR A 27 -15.43 -1.20 45.86
CA TYR A 27 -14.99 -0.94 47.22
C TYR A 27 -14.84 -2.26 47.99
N TYR A 28 -13.71 -2.45 48.68
CA TYR A 28 -13.37 -3.71 49.33
C TYR A 28 -13.04 -3.50 50.81
N CYS A 29 -13.40 -4.49 51.63
CA CYS A 29 -12.73 -4.69 52.92
C CYS A 29 -11.35 -5.34 52.70
N SER A 30 -10.49 -5.28 53.70
CA SER A 30 -9.09 -5.76 53.58
C SER A 30 -8.98 -7.21 53.10
N SER A 31 -9.79 -8.12 53.62
CA SER A 31 -9.72 -9.55 53.27
C SER A 31 -10.20 -9.84 51.86
N CYS A 32 -11.29 -9.19 51.44
CA CYS A 32 -11.80 -9.33 50.08
C CYS A 32 -10.88 -8.69 49.05
N LEU A 33 -10.22 -7.58 49.39
CA LEU A 33 -9.22 -6.96 48.54
C LEU A 33 -8.08 -7.93 48.26
N GLN A 34 -7.45 -8.47 49.31
CA GLN A 34 -6.34 -9.43 49.20
C GLN A 34 -6.75 -10.66 48.38
N ASN A 35 -7.90 -11.27 48.70
CA ASN A 35 -8.34 -12.47 47.98
C ASN A 35 -8.47 -12.23 46.46
N VAL A 36 -8.98 -11.07 46.03
CA VAL A 36 -9.11 -10.74 44.60
C VAL A 36 -7.78 -10.33 43.98
N HIS A 37 -7.02 -9.46 44.64
CA HIS A 37 -5.85 -8.82 44.07
C HIS A 37 -4.59 -9.67 44.16
N ASP A 38 -4.53 -10.64 45.08
CA ASP A 38 -3.42 -11.59 45.16
C ASP A 38 -3.59 -12.77 44.20
N THR A 39 -4.80 -13.00 43.67
CA THR A 39 -5.12 -14.18 42.84
C THR A 39 -5.55 -13.85 41.41
N THR A 40 -6.34 -12.79 41.23
CA THR A 40 -7.08 -12.53 39.99
C THR A 40 -6.69 -11.18 39.38
N CYS A 41 -6.60 -10.13 40.20
CA CYS A 41 -6.36 -8.75 39.79
C CYS A 41 -4.96 -8.27 40.20
N VAL A 42 -3.94 -9.08 39.86
CA VAL A 42 -2.56 -8.93 40.35
C VAL A 42 -1.87 -7.63 39.90
N LEU A 43 -2.26 -7.07 38.76
CA LEU A 43 -1.69 -5.83 38.23
C LEU A 43 -2.54 -4.59 38.52
N HIS A 44 -3.61 -4.74 39.32
CA HIS A 44 -4.43 -3.59 39.68
C HIS A 44 -3.77 -2.81 40.82
N THR A 45 -3.99 -1.49 40.86
CA THR A 45 -3.44 -0.63 41.91
C THR A 45 -4.55 -0.17 42.85
N PRO A 46 -4.89 -0.96 43.89
CA PRO A 46 -5.91 -0.54 44.84
C PRO A 46 -5.41 0.63 45.71
N GLU A 47 -6.37 1.42 46.20
CA GLU A 47 -6.12 2.58 47.04
C GLU A 47 -6.82 2.39 48.38
N GLU A 48 -6.16 2.76 49.47
CA GLU A 48 -6.71 2.75 50.82
C GLU A 48 -7.20 4.14 51.20
N TRP A 49 -8.36 4.20 51.84
CA TRP A 49 -8.89 5.42 52.43
C TRP A 49 -8.26 5.66 53.79
N LYS A 50 -7.32 6.61 53.87
CA LYS A 50 -6.64 7.03 55.10
C LYS A 50 -6.56 8.56 55.16
N ASP A 51 -6.79 9.10 56.36
CA ASP A 51 -6.66 10.54 56.66
C ASP A 51 -7.40 11.47 55.68
N GLY A 52 -8.60 11.05 55.25
CA GLY A 52 -9.45 11.83 54.35
C GLY A 52 -9.03 11.80 52.88
N THR A 53 -8.06 10.96 52.50
CA THR A 53 -7.58 10.82 51.12
C THR A 53 -7.43 9.35 50.72
N PHE A 54 -7.45 9.08 49.41
CA PHE A 54 -7.08 7.77 48.89
C PHE A 54 -5.57 7.77 48.61
N SER A 55 -4.88 6.75 49.13
CA SER A 55 -3.46 6.54 48.89
C SER A 55 -3.24 5.16 48.25
N PRO A 56 -2.39 5.05 47.21
CA PRO A 56 -2.07 3.75 46.60
C PRO A 56 -1.52 2.75 47.62
N VAL A 57 -1.95 1.50 47.52
CA VAL A 57 -1.44 0.38 48.32
C VAL A 57 -0.49 -0.43 47.45
N ASN A 58 0.75 -0.58 47.91
CA ASN A 58 1.70 -1.48 47.27
C ASN A 58 1.35 -2.92 47.65
N CYS A 59 0.60 -3.60 46.77
CA CYS A 59 0.44 -5.04 46.85
C CYS A 59 1.70 -5.69 46.27
N VAL A 60 2.57 -6.22 47.14
CA VAL A 60 3.67 -7.09 46.66
C VAL A 60 3.04 -8.41 46.24
N THR A 61 2.87 -8.58 44.94
CA THR A 61 2.14 -9.71 44.39
C THR A 61 3.07 -10.81 43.89
N SER A 62 2.83 -12.02 44.38
CA SER A 62 3.35 -13.25 43.77
C SER A 62 2.31 -13.84 42.83
N LEU A 63 2.68 -14.14 41.60
CA LEU A 63 1.78 -14.75 40.62
C LEU A 63 2.26 -16.16 40.28
N ASP A 64 1.43 -17.17 40.56
CA ASP A 64 1.70 -18.55 40.17
C ASP A 64 1.28 -18.81 38.73
N ILE A 65 2.27 -18.97 37.85
CA ILE A 65 2.11 -19.15 36.41
C ILE A 65 2.53 -20.56 35.94
N ARG A 66 2.63 -21.53 36.85
CA ARG A 66 3.01 -22.90 36.50
C ARG A 66 2.01 -23.50 35.48
N HIS A 67 2.52 -24.16 34.45
CA HIS A 67 1.71 -24.73 33.35
C HIS A 67 0.68 -25.78 33.81
N LEU A 68 0.86 -26.39 34.99
CA LEU A 68 -0.06 -27.31 35.64
C LEU A 68 -0.04 -27.11 37.18
N SER A 69 -1.20 -27.20 37.82
CA SER A 69 -1.37 -27.04 39.27
C SER A 69 -0.61 -28.08 40.12
N CYS A 70 -0.16 -29.19 39.52
CA CYS A 70 0.55 -30.29 40.18
C CYS A 70 2.07 -30.32 39.91
N CYS A 71 2.66 -29.30 39.28
CA CYS A 71 4.10 -29.30 39.01
C CYS A 71 4.91 -29.14 40.32
N SER A 72 5.80 -30.10 40.58
CA SER A 72 6.62 -30.15 41.80
C SER A 72 7.78 -29.15 41.81
N THR A 73 8.20 -28.65 40.65
CA THR A 73 9.28 -27.67 40.55
C THR A 73 8.73 -26.25 40.72
N LYS A 74 9.32 -25.52 41.68
CA LYS A 74 8.98 -24.12 41.96
C LYS A 74 10.24 -23.29 41.87
N LYS A 75 10.26 -22.37 40.92
CA LYS A 75 11.26 -21.31 40.79
C LYS A 75 10.55 -19.98 40.85
N GLU A 76 11.10 -19.07 41.62
CA GLU A 76 10.57 -17.72 41.78
C GLU A 76 11.51 -16.74 41.07
N THR A 77 10.95 -15.94 40.17
CA THR A 77 11.69 -14.97 39.37
C THR A 77 11.02 -13.60 39.50
N PRO A 78 11.70 -12.59 40.07
CA PRO A 78 11.16 -11.24 40.14
C PRO A 78 11.17 -10.57 38.76
N ILE A 79 10.04 -10.00 38.37
CA ILE A 79 9.84 -9.31 37.09
C ILE A 79 9.19 -7.96 37.34
N CYS A 80 9.69 -6.92 36.67
CA CYS A 80 9.02 -5.62 36.59
C CYS A 80 8.03 -5.64 35.43
N VAL A 81 6.72 -5.64 35.71
CA VAL A 81 5.66 -5.63 34.69
C VAL A 81 5.21 -4.19 34.44
N LEU A 82 5.12 -3.80 33.17
CA LEU A 82 4.56 -2.52 32.75
C LEU A 82 3.18 -2.75 32.12
N ASP A 83 2.16 -2.14 32.71
CA ASP A 83 0.77 -2.29 32.26
C ASP A 83 0.34 -1.22 31.22
N ALA A 84 -0.89 -1.35 30.71
CA ALA A 84 -1.47 -0.42 29.75
C ALA A 84 -1.72 0.99 30.31
N ASN A 85 -1.84 1.11 31.64
CA ASN A 85 -1.93 2.40 32.32
C ASN A 85 -0.56 3.07 32.50
N GLY A 86 0.54 2.36 32.21
CA GLY A 86 1.91 2.82 32.36
C GLY A 86 2.44 2.73 33.79
N LEU A 87 1.89 1.84 34.61
CA LEU A 87 2.34 1.58 35.98
C LEU A 87 3.37 0.44 36.00
N GLU A 88 4.41 0.61 36.83
CA GLU A 88 5.44 -0.39 37.09
C GLU A 88 5.04 -1.27 38.27
N HIS A 89 4.80 -2.55 38.02
CA HIS A 89 4.45 -3.56 39.03
C HIS A 89 5.66 -4.46 39.32
N GLN A 90 6.05 -4.57 40.59
CA GLN A 90 7.05 -5.57 41.01
C GLN A 90 6.33 -6.88 41.33
N VAL A 91 6.43 -7.83 40.41
CA VAL A 91 5.71 -9.12 40.51
C VAL A 91 6.72 -10.24 40.66
N SER A 92 6.49 -11.12 41.64
CA SER A 92 7.27 -12.34 41.79
C SER A 92 6.60 -13.48 41.04
N LEU A 93 7.14 -13.88 39.89
CA LEU A 93 6.57 -14.95 39.07
C LEU A 93 7.03 -16.31 39.59
N ILE A 94 6.07 -17.11 40.03
CA ILE A 94 6.29 -18.50 40.44
C ILE A 94 6.05 -19.38 39.23
N HIS A 95 7.08 -20.04 38.74
CA HIS A 95 7.04 -20.89 37.56
C HIS A 95 7.77 -22.22 37.80
N CYS A 96 7.60 -23.15 36.88
CA CYS A 96 8.29 -24.45 36.91
C CYS A 96 9.54 -24.43 36.03
N THR A 97 10.39 -25.46 36.14
CA THR A 97 11.51 -25.68 35.21
C THR A 97 11.14 -26.55 34.01
N CYS A 98 9.92 -27.09 33.96
CA CYS A 98 9.46 -27.98 32.89
C CYS A 98 9.03 -27.24 31.61
N GLU A 99 8.81 -25.92 31.70
CA GLU A 99 8.43 -25.06 30.59
C GLU A 99 9.29 -23.78 30.63
N SER A 100 9.56 -23.18 29.47
CA SER A 100 10.22 -21.88 29.40
C SER A 100 9.38 -20.81 30.11
N LEU A 101 10.03 -19.98 30.93
CA LEU A 101 9.40 -18.86 31.63
C LEU A 101 8.63 -17.95 30.65
N VAL A 102 9.16 -17.72 29.46
CA VAL A 102 8.54 -16.88 28.42
C VAL A 102 7.18 -17.43 27.95
N VAL A 103 7.08 -18.75 27.80
CA VAL A 103 5.82 -19.41 27.41
C VAL A 103 4.80 -19.30 28.54
N SER A 104 5.23 -19.51 29.79
CA SER A 104 4.37 -19.35 30.96
C SER A 104 3.90 -17.89 31.13
N MET A 105 4.75 -16.90 30.82
CA MET A 105 4.39 -15.48 30.81
C MET A 105 3.36 -15.15 29.73
N ALA A 106 3.55 -15.63 28.49
CA ALA A 106 2.62 -15.40 27.41
C ALA A 106 1.21 -15.95 27.71
N ARG A 107 1.13 -17.08 28.43
CA ARG A 107 -0.14 -17.68 28.88
C ARG A 107 -0.94 -16.76 29.80
N VAL A 108 -0.27 -15.97 30.62
CA VAL A 108 -0.88 -14.95 31.49
C VAL A 108 -0.86 -13.55 30.86
N ARG A 109 -0.76 -13.48 29.52
CA ARG A 109 -0.80 -12.24 28.72
C ARG A 109 0.31 -11.24 29.07
N LEU A 110 1.47 -11.75 29.48
CA LEU A 110 2.69 -10.98 29.70
C LEU A 110 3.70 -11.31 28.61
N TRP A 111 4.16 -10.28 27.90
CA TRP A 111 5.23 -10.41 26.91
C TRP A 111 6.57 -10.02 27.53
N PRO A 112 7.58 -10.90 27.53
CA PRO A 112 8.85 -10.62 28.16
C PRO A 112 9.72 -9.66 27.35
N SER A 113 10.57 -8.93 28.05
CA SER A 113 11.56 -8.03 27.44
C SER A 113 12.78 -8.76 26.85
N SER A 114 12.93 -10.06 27.11
CA SER A 114 14.00 -10.91 26.60
C SER A 114 13.58 -12.39 26.62
N PRO A 115 13.98 -13.19 25.62
CA PRO A 115 13.55 -14.59 25.52
C PRO A 115 14.23 -15.56 26.52
N VAL A 116 15.32 -15.15 27.18
CA VAL A 116 16.13 -16.07 28.02
C VAL A 116 16.10 -15.70 29.50
N GLN A 117 16.34 -14.44 29.83
CA GLN A 117 16.37 -13.94 31.21
C GLN A 117 15.61 -12.60 31.29
N PRO A 118 14.27 -12.64 31.18
CA PRO A 118 13.48 -11.42 31.28
C PRO A 118 13.66 -10.81 32.67
N LYS A 119 13.86 -9.49 32.70
CA LYS A 119 13.78 -8.66 33.91
C LYS A 119 12.56 -7.74 33.89
N PHE A 120 12.05 -7.49 32.69
CA PHE A 120 10.87 -6.70 32.41
C PHE A 120 9.86 -7.53 31.62
N ALA A 121 8.61 -7.17 31.76
CA ALA A 121 7.52 -7.67 30.93
C ALA A 121 6.53 -6.56 30.64
N TYR A 122 5.78 -6.72 29.56
CA TYR A 122 4.77 -5.79 29.10
C TYR A 122 3.44 -6.55 29.01
N THR A 123 2.36 -5.94 29.46
CA THR A 123 1.02 -6.51 29.21
C THR A 123 0.73 -6.54 27.71
N PHE A 124 0.01 -7.56 27.25
CA PHE A 124 -0.43 -7.62 25.84
C PHE A 124 -1.25 -6.38 25.46
N GLU A 125 -2.08 -5.89 26.37
CA GLU A 125 -2.90 -4.69 26.14
C GLU A 125 -2.06 -3.44 25.84
N LEU A 126 -0.96 -3.22 26.57
CA LEU A 126 -0.03 -2.13 26.28
C LEU A 126 0.55 -2.26 24.86
N LEU A 127 1.01 -3.46 24.51
CA LEU A 127 1.62 -3.72 23.20
C LEU A 127 0.60 -3.67 22.05
N ASP A 128 -0.64 -4.07 22.30
CA ASP A 128 -1.77 -3.94 21.38
C ASP A 128 -2.03 -2.48 21.02
N TRP A 129 -2.09 -1.60 22.03
CA TRP A 129 -2.22 -0.15 21.82
C TRP A 129 -1.01 0.44 21.08
N PHE A 130 0.20 0.00 21.42
CA PHE A 130 1.41 0.45 20.74
C PHE A 130 1.42 0.04 19.26
N GLU A 131 1.00 -1.19 18.93
CA GLU A 131 0.86 -1.66 17.54
C GLU A 131 -0.14 -0.79 16.78
N ALA A 132 -1.32 -0.55 17.37
CA ALA A 132 -2.36 0.28 16.76
C ALA A 132 -1.87 1.72 16.50
N LEU A 133 -1.24 2.36 17.48
CA LEU A 133 -0.70 3.72 17.32
C LEU A 133 0.47 3.79 16.32
N LEU A 134 1.28 2.74 16.23
CA LEU A 134 2.35 2.65 15.24
C LEU A 134 1.82 2.46 13.82
N LEU A 135 0.83 1.58 13.60
CA LEU A 135 0.34 1.28 12.26
C LEU A 135 -0.72 2.28 11.77
N GLU A 136 -1.66 2.68 12.63
CA GLU A 136 -2.75 3.59 12.28
C GLU A 136 -2.34 5.06 12.38
N CYS A 137 -1.58 5.42 13.41
CA CYS A 137 -1.19 6.80 13.70
C CYS A 137 0.28 7.13 13.35
N GLN A 138 1.08 6.13 12.93
CA GLN A 138 2.50 6.28 12.55
C GLN A 138 3.35 6.96 13.61
N VAL A 139 3.05 6.65 14.87
CA VAL A 139 3.81 7.13 16.03
C VAL A 139 5.02 6.22 16.24
N ALA A 140 6.22 6.81 16.32
CA ALA A 140 7.44 6.06 16.56
C ALA A 140 7.42 5.46 17.98
N LEU A 141 8.03 4.28 18.17
CA LEU A 141 8.13 3.66 19.50
C LEU A 141 8.73 4.60 20.56
N LYS A 142 9.72 5.42 20.16
CA LYS A 142 10.31 6.42 21.05
C LYS A 142 9.29 7.47 21.52
N ASP A 143 8.40 7.88 20.64
CA ASP A 143 7.36 8.87 20.94
C ASP A 143 6.24 8.23 21.78
N LEU A 144 5.91 6.95 21.52
CA LEU A 144 5.02 6.15 22.38
C LEU A 144 5.57 6.04 23.81
N CYS A 145 6.85 5.71 23.97
CA CYS A 145 7.50 5.72 25.28
C CYS A 145 7.49 7.12 25.91
N SER A 146 7.67 8.17 25.13
CA SER A 146 7.64 9.56 25.64
C SER A 146 6.24 9.95 26.14
N ALA A 147 5.18 9.56 25.41
CA ALA A 147 3.80 9.74 25.85
C ALA A 147 3.50 8.94 27.12
N LEU A 148 4.02 7.71 27.22
CA LEU A 148 3.94 6.90 28.44
C LEU A 148 4.60 7.59 29.63
N TYR A 149 5.81 8.14 29.46
CA TYR A 149 6.53 8.85 30.54
C TYR A 149 5.88 10.17 30.92
N PHE A 150 5.18 10.82 29.99
CA PHE A 150 4.40 12.02 30.28
C PHE A 150 3.19 11.69 31.14
N ARG A 151 2.45 10.63 30.79
CA ARG A 151 1.29 10.15 31.56
C ARG A 151 1.69 9.60 32.92
N CYS A 152 2.84 8.94 32.98
CA CYS A 152 3.32 8.22 34.16
C CYS A 152 4.72 8.71 34.56
N PRO A 153 4.81 9.88 35.22
CA PRO A 153 6.10 10.49 35.54
C PRO A 153 6.92 9.67 36.54
N HIS A 154 6.28 8.76 37.29
CA HIS A 154 6.90 7.94 38.33
C HIS A 154 7.67 6.72 37.80
N ILE A 155 7.63 6.43 36.49
CA ILE A 155 8.42 5.34 35.88
C ILE A 155 9.90 5.57 36.17
N SER A 156 10.46 4.65 36.97
CA SER A 156 11.76 4.79 37.61
C SER A 156 12.90 4.59 36.60
N LYS A 157 12.67 3.77 35.57
CA LYS A 157 13.70 3.25 34.67
C LYS A 157 13.45 3.56 33.19
N ARG A 158 13.11 4.82 32.89
CA ARG A 158 12.75 5.29 31.53
C ARG A 158 13.75 4.92 30.42
N ARG A 159 15.06 4.86 30.70
CA ARG A 159 16.06 4.48 29.67
C ARG A 159 16.06 2.98 29.38
N GLU A 160 15.80 2.16 30.39
CA GLU A 160 15.76 0.69 30.28
C GLU A 160 14.50 0.23 29.53
N VAL A 161 13.34 0.84 29.80
CA VAL A 161 12.06 0.50 29.15
C VAL A 161 12.18 0.59 27.63
N TYR A 162 12.61 1.73 27.08
CA TYR A 162 12.78 1.86 25.63
C TYR A 162 13.83 0.88 25.09
N GLY A 163 14.97 0.75 25.76
CA GLY A 163 16.08 -0.12 25.31
C GLY A 163 15.68 -1.59 25.20
N PHE A 164 14.89 -2.10 26.14
CA PHE A 164 14.43 -3.48 26.13
C PHE A 164 13.15 -3.69 25.29
N LEU A 165 12.38 -2.63 25.05
CA LEU A 165 11.12 -2.73 24.32
C LEU A 165 11.32 -2.78 22.80
N ILE A 166 12.38 -2.21 22.24
CA ILE A 166 12.59 -2.16 20.78
C ILE A 166 12.47 -3.55 20.13
N ASP A 167 13.35 -4.48 20.53
CA ASP A 167 13.41 -5.80 19.92
C ASP A 167 12.20 -6.64 20.34
N SER A 168 11.84 -6.58 21.63
CA SER A 168 10.69 -7.30 22.21
C SER A 168 9.36 -6.93 21.54
N PHE A 169 9.13 -5.65 21.23
CA PHE A 169 7.92 -5.19 20.56
C PHE A 169 7.88 -5.59 19.09
N GLU A 170 9.03 -5.64 18.43
CA GLU A 170 9.14 -6.15 17.08
C GLU A 170 8.83 -7.65 16.99
N GLU A 171 9.41 -8.46 17.89
CA GLU A 171 9.09 -9.87 18.04
C GLU A 171 7.60 -10.08 18.34
N TYR A 172 7.00 -9.25 19.21
CA TYR A 172 5.58 -9.31 19.52
C TYR A 172 4.71 -9.10 18.28
N ARG A 173 4.98 -8.05 17.49
CA ARG A 173 4.22 -7.75 16.27
C ARG A 173 4.35 -8.87 15.24
N TYR A 174 5.55 -9.38 15.04
CA TYR A 174 5.81 -10.52 14.15
C TYR A 174 5.03 -11.78 14.58
N MET A 175 5.16 -12.19 15.85
CA MET A 175 4.46 -13.37 16.37
C MET A 175 2.95 -13.21 16.32
N LYS A 176 2.44 -12.01 16.62
CA LYS A 176 1.02 -11.69 16.52
C LYS A 176 0.53 -11.76 15.06
N HIS A 177 1.35 -11.35 14.10
CA HIS A 177 1.04 -11.50 12.67
C HIS A 177 0.98 -12.98 12.28
N GLU A 178 1.99 -13.77 12.62
CA GLU A 178 2.04 -15.22 12.34
C GLU A 178 0.80 -15.95 12.91
N LEU A 179 0.35 -15.60 14.11
CA LEU A 179 -0.84 -16.18 14.72
C LEU A 179 -2.16 -15.72 14.06
N ARG A 180 -2.16 -14.58 13.35
CA ARG A 180 -3.34 -14.06 12.63
C ARG A 180 -3.49 -14.66 11.24
N THR A 181 -2.38 -14.97 10.57
CA THR A 181 -2.33 -15.51 9.19
C THR A 181 -2.15 -17.01 9.15
N LEU A 182 -1.58 -17.57 10.20
CA LEU A 182 -1.18 -18.99 10.30
C LEU A 182 -0.19 -19.38 9.20
N SER A 183 0.67 -18.44 8.80
CA SER A 183 1.67 -18.63 7.73
C SER A 183 2.75 -19.66 8.06
N PHE A 184 2.91 -20.03 9.32
CA PHE A 184 3.73 -21.17 9.73
C PHE A 184 3.12 -22.53 9.30
N LEU A 185 1.89 -22.56 8.79
CA LEU A 185 1.34 -23.68 8.04
C LEU A 185 1.62 -23.43 6.56
N ASP A 186 2.54 -24.20 5.96
CA ASP A 186 3.14 -23.94 4.64
C ASP A 186 2.14 -23.67 3.49
N GLN A 187 0.88 -24.09 3.62
CA GLN A 187 -0.14 -23.85 2.58
C GLN A 187 -0.80 -22.47 2.66
N LEU A 188 -0.69 -21.75 3.77
CA LEU A 188 -1.38 -20.47 4.01
C LEU A 188 -0.46 -19.27 3.79
N ASP A 189 -0.91 -18.28 3.01
CA ASP A 189 -0.14 -17.05 2.81
C ASP A 189 -0.15 -16.12 4.03
N SER A 190 0.91 -15.30 4.16
CA SER A 190 1.06 -14.28 5.20
C SER A 190 0.19 -13.02 4.97
N GLY A 191 -0.86 -13.08 4.15
CA GLY A 191 -1.66 -11.91 3.80
C GLY A 191 -0.99 -10.94 2.83
N ASN A 192 0.10 -11.37 2.17
CA ASN A 192 0.81 -10.63 1.14
C ASN A 192 0.31 -10.92 -0.29
N VAL A 193 -0.68 -11.81 -0.44
CA VAL A 193 -1.23 -12.21 -1.74
C VAL A 193 -2.55 -11.48 -2.01
N CYS A 194 -2.63 -10.73 -3.11
CA CYS A 194 -3.86 -10.07 -3.54
C CYS A 194 -4.95 -11.10 -3.91
N PRO A 195 -6.17 -11.05 -3.36
CA PRO A 195 -7.24 -11.99 -3.72
C PRO A 195 -7.66 -11.96 -5.20
N ALA A 196 -7.67 -10.77 -5.81
CA ALA A 196 -8.21 -10.55 -7.17
C ALA A 196 -7.19 -10.82 -8.30
N CYS A 197 -5.89 -10.71 -8.01
CA CYS A 197 -4.87 -10.97 -9.04
C CYS A 197 -4.89 -12.44 -9.48
N PRO A 198 -4.67 -12.72 -10.78
CA PRO A 198 -4.55 -14.09 -11.24
C PRO A 198 -3.35 -14.77 -10.57
N LYS A 199 -3.54 -16.04 -10.21
CA LYS A 199 -2.53 -16.88 -9.53
C LYS A 199 -1.70 -17.66 -10.55
N ASP A 200 -2.37 -18.17 -11.58
CA ASP A 200 -1.81 -18.88 -12.73
C ASP A 200 -2.53 -18.41 -13.99
N GLY A 201 -1.79 -18.21 -15.08
CA GLY A 201 -2.32 -17.64 -16.33
C GLY A 201 -2.93 -16.24 -16.18
N GLY A 202 -3.61 -15.75 -17.22
CA GLY A 202 -4.29 -14.44 -17.21
C GLY A 202 -3.37 -13.21 -17.22
N SER A 203 -3.95 -12.02 -17.05
CA SER A 203 -3.24 -10.74 -17.20
C SER A 203 -2.99 -10.06 -15.84
N LYS A 204 -1.73 -9.76 -15.53
CA LYS A 204 -1.28 -9.01 -14.36
C LYS A 204 -0.92 -7.58 -14.75
N ILE A 205 -1.64 -6.61 -14.19
CA ILE A 205 -1.39 -5.19 -14.38
C ILE A 205 -0.69 -4.64 -13.15
N VAL A 206 0.55 -4.19 -13.32
CA VAL A 206 1.47 -3.81 -12.24
C VAL A 206 1.96 -2.38 -12.44
N SER A 207 1.77 -1.52 -11.44
CA SER A 207 2.35 -0.18 -11.41
C SER A 207 3.70 -0.21 -10.69
N LEU A 208 4.69 0.48 -11.23
CA LEU A 208 6.04 0.61 -10.68
C LEU A 208 6.33 2.07 -10.39
N ASP A 209 6.99 2.36 -9.28
CA ASP A 209 7.44 3.72 -8.98
C ASP A 209 8.54 3.76 -7.90
N ALA A 210 9.22 4.91 -7.80
CA ALA A 210 10.25 5.22 -6.82
C ALA A 210 9.80 6.33 -5.85
N ILE A 211 9.93 6.10 -4.55
CA ILE A 211 9.69 7.10 -3.52
C ILE A 211 10.99 7.50 -2.78
N PHE A 212 11.40 8.77 -2.93
CA PHE A 212 12.54 9.36 -2.20
C PHE A 212 12.16 9.92 -0.82
N GLY A 213 10.88 9.83 -0.47
CA GLY A 213 10.33 10.21 0.83
C GLY A 213 10.62 9.22 1.96
N LEU A 214 11.32 8.11 1.70
CA LEU A 214 11.65 7.09 2.68
C LEU A 214 13.18 6.85 2.79
N PRO A 215 13.99 7.90 3.05
CA PRO A 215 15.44 7.74 3.15
C PRO A 215 15.84 7.07 4.47
N ARG A 216 17.04 6.48 4.53
CA ARG A 216 17.69 6.01 5.77
C ARG A 216 19.08 6.64 5.92
N ARG A 217 19.42 7.10 7.13
CA ARG A 217 20.73 7.72 7.38
C ARG A 217 21.84 6.68 7.52
N LYS A 218 23.06 7.05 7.10
CA LYS A 218 24.28 6.26 7.35
C LYS A 218 24.59 6.08 8.84
N ASN A 219 24.29 7.10 9.66
CA ASN A 219 24.55 7.06 11.09
C ASN A 219 23.48 6.29 11.90
N ALA A 220 22.44 5.75 11.26
CA ALA A 220 21.41 4.93 11.91
C ALA A 220 21.93 3.54 12.36
N GLY A 221 23.18 3.21 12.01
CA GLY A 221 23.84 1.95 12.37
C GLY A 221 23.60 0.82 11.37
N ILE A 222 24.11 -0.35 11.75
CA ILE A 222 24.01 -1.61 11.02
C ILE A 222 23.15 -2.60 11.81
N SER A 223 22.58 -3.57 11.10
CA SER A 223 21.90 -4.72 11.70
C SER A 223 22.82 -5.93 11.71
N PHE A 224 22.76 -6.73 12.77
CA PHE A 224 23.49 -8.00 12.87
C PHE A 224 22.63 -9.21 12.50
N ASN A 225 21.32 -9.08 12.66
CA ASN A 225 20.32 -10.07 12.29
C ASN A 225 19.51 -9.56 11.10
N ASP A 226 18.99 -10.49 10.31
CA ASP A 226 18.07 -10.20 9.22
C ASP A 226 16.70 -9.73 9.73
N SER A 227 15.85 -9.25 8.82
CA SER A 227 14.44 -8.94 9.12
C SER A 227 13.71 -10.20 9.57
N LEU A 228 12.78 -10.06 10.53
CA LEU A 228 11.94 -11.16 10.98
C LEU A 228 11.01 -11.63 9.86
N HIS A 229 10.53 -10.70 9.02
CA HIS A 229 9.73 -11.02 7.85
C HIS A 229 10.55 -11.51 6.65
N GLY A 230 11.87 -11.67 6.78
CA GLY A 230 12.75 -12.05 5.67
C GLY A 230 12.51 -11.18 4.44
N ASN A 231 12.23 -11.84 3.31
CA ASN A 231 12.02 -11.22 2.00
C ASN A 231 10.54 -11.13 1.57
N LEU A 232 9.60 -11.03 2.53
CA LEU A 232 8.16 -11.13 2.25
C LEU A 232 7.65 -10.07 1.24
N PHE A 233 8.08 -8.82 1.41
CA PHE A 233 7.83 -7.72 0.47
C PHE A 233 9.11 -7.09 -0.06
N PHE A 234 10.13 -6.99 0.80
CA PHE A 234 11.41 -6.41 0.43
C PHE A 234 12.36 -7.48 -0.07
N ALA A 235 12.99 -7.19 -1.19
CA ALA A 235 14.05 -7.99 -1.76
C ALA A 235 15.25 -8.15 -0.84
N CYS A 236 15.99 -9.25 -1.02
CA CYS A 236 17.33 -9.42 -0.49
C CYS A 236 18.24 -8.27 -0.98
N GLN A 237 18.66 -7.38 -0.07
CA GLN A 237 19.34 -6.15 -0.48
C GLN A 237 20.69 -6.40 -1.16
N SER A 238 21.41 -7.46 -0.75
CA SER A 238 22.69 -7.82 -1.38
C SER A 238 22.51 -8.26 -2.84
N GLU A 239 21.47 -9.04 -3.15
CA GLU A 239 21.17 -9.47 -4.51
C GLU A 239 20.77 -8.29 -5.40
N VAL A 240 19.96 -7.37 -4.87
CA VAL A 240 19.61 -6.14 -5.58
C VAL A 240 20.85 -5.28 -5.84
N ASP A 241 21.70 -5.10 -4.84
CA ASP A 241 22.92 -4.29 -4.97
C ASP A 241 23.90 -4.90 -5.99
N GLU A 242 24.07 -6.21 -5.98
CA GLU A 242 24.88 -6.94 -6.97
C GLU A 242 24.31 -6.76 -8.38
N PHE A 243 23.02 -7.01 -8.56
CA PHE A 243 22.35 -6.86 -9.85
C PHE A 243 22.47 -5.43 -10.37
N VAL A 244 22.19 -4.43 -9.53
CA VAL A 244 22.27 -3.01 -9.90
C VAL A 244 23.70 -2.64 -10.26
N THR A 245 24.70 -3.12 -9.53
CA THR A 245 26.11 -2.85 -9.84
C THR A 245 26.47 -3.41 -11.22
N ASN A 246 26.11 -4.67 -11.49
CA ASN A 246 26.42 -5.35 -12.74
C ASN A 246 25.68 -4.74 -13.95
N ASN A 247 24.44 -4.28 -13.75
CA ASN A 247 23.60 -3.70 -14.82
C ASN A 247 23.68 -2.16 -14.92
N SER A 248 24.50 -1.51 -14.09
CA SER A 248 24.75 -0.06 -14.20
C SER A 248 25.95 0.27 -15.08
N ILE A 249 26.86 -0.68 -15.33
CA ILE A 249 28.08 -0.50 -16.14
C ILE A 249 27.67 -0.50 -17.63
N GLY A 250 27.63 0.70 -18.24
CA GLY A 250 27.17 0.92 -19.63
C GLY A 250 26.01 1.92 -19.78
N SER A 251 25.47 2.43 -18.66
CA SER A 251 24.37 3.40 -18.61
C SER A 251 24.80 4.88 -18.78
N GLU A 252 26.05 5.15 -19.17
CA GLU A 252 26.65 6.50 -19.19
C GLU A 252 26.09 7.46 -20.26
N ASN A 253 25.30 6.96 -21.21
CA ASN A 253 24.69 7.82 -22.22
C ASN A 253 23.26 8.18 -21.80
N ASN A 254 23.13 9.31 -21.10
CA ASN A 254 21.86 10.00 -20.80
C ASN A 254 20.91 9.90 -22.00
N VAL A 255 19.88 9.05 -21.89
CA VAL A 255 18.77 8.97 -22.85
C VAL A 255 17.79 10.09 -22.51
N GLU A 256 18.23 11.34 -22.56
CA GLU A 256 17.38 12.51 -22.33
C GLU A 256 16.82 13.03 -23.67
N GLU A 257 15.69 12.47 -24.10
CA GLU A 257 14.87 13.04 -25.19
C GLU A 257 13.41 13.35 -24.79
N CYS A 258 12.80 12.55 -23.90
CA CYS A 258 11.42 12.72 -23.44
C CYS A 258 11.41 13.20 -21.96
N SER A 259 11.15 14.51 -21.77
CA SER A 259 10.94 15.23 -20.49
C SER A 259 12.08 15.20 -19.45
N ASN A 260 12.26 16.31 -18.71
CA ASN A 260 13.21 16.43 -17.59
C ASN A 260 12.72 15.70 -16.32
N PHE A 261 12.27 14.44 -16.43
CA PHE A 261 12.06 13.61 -15.25
C PHE A 261 13.44 13.29 -14.67
N LYS A 262 13.64 13.56 -13.38
CA LYS A 262 14.96 13.47 -12.71
C LYS A 262 15.40 12.03 -12.47
N ALA A 263 14.52 11.05 -12.71
CA ALA A 263 14.77 9.63 -12.64
C ALA A 263 15.88 9.21 -13.63
N GLY A 264 16.85 8.43 -13.17
CA GLY A 264 17.99 7.96 -13.98
C GLY A 264 19.16 8.95 -14.14
N SER A 265 19.07 10.18 -13.62
CA SER A 265 20.19 11.14 -13.69
C SER A 265 21.14 11.01 -12.49
N MET A 266 22.41 10.63 -12.72
CA MET A 266 23.45 10.62 -11.67
C MET A 266 23.80 12.03 -11.14
N LEU A 267 23.41 13.09 -11.85
CA LEU A 267 23.99 14.44 -11.70
C LEU A 267 23.55 15.24 -10.46
N ARG A 268 22.66 14.74 -9.60
CA ARG A 268 22.33 15.40 -8.31
C ARG A 268 22.38 14.51 -7.07
N SER A 269 22.80 13.25 -7.20
CA SER A 269 22.90 12.34 -6.04
C SER A 269 24.08 12.67 -5.11
N ALA A 270 25.07 13.47 -5.52
CA ALA A 270 26.28 13.64 -4.73
C ALA A 270 26.13 14.50 -3.45
N SER A 271 25.48 15.67 -3.50
CA SER A 271 25.55 16.63 -2.36
C SER A 271 24.44 16.48 -1.31
N ARG A 272 23.23 16.03 -1.68
CA ARG A 272 22.10 15.84 -0.72
C ARG A 272 22.02 14.44 -0.10
N TYR A 273 22.71 13.46 -0.67
CA TYR A 273 22.57 12.06 -0.26
C TYR A 273 23.83 11.48 0.41
N HIS A 274 24.91 12.25 0.57
CA HIS A 274 26.13 11.73 1.21
C HIS A 274 25.89 11.20 2.63
N ALA A 275 24.94 11.80 3.36
CA ALA A 275 24.55 11.38 4.71
C ALA A 275 23.54 10.21 4.74
N LEU A 276 23.06 9.76 3.58
CA LEU A 276 22.04 8.73 3.44
C LEU A 276 22.69 7.44 2.92
N ASP A 277 22.32 6.34 3.55
CA ASP A 277 22.72 5.00 3.12
C ASP A 277 21.67 4.43 2.15
N GLU A 278 20.41 4.77 2.40
CA GLU A 278 19.30 4.51 1.49
C GLU A 278 18.63 5.85 1.15
N THR A 279 18.50 6.11 -0.15
CA THR A 279 17.97 7.35 -0.72
C THR A 279 16.44 7.33 -0.88
N GLY A 280 15.84 6.14 -0.83
CA GLY A 280 14.41 5.92 -1.04
C GLY A 280 14.07 4.44 -1.16
N VAL A 281 12.87 4.16 -1.65
CA VAL A 281 12.35 2.81 -1.92
C VAL A 281 11.83 2.77 -3.35
N PHE A 282 12.09 1.68 -4.06
CA PHE A 282 11.42 1.35 -5.32
C PHE A 282 10.42 0.24 -5.05
N GLY A 283 9.26 0.29 -5.70
CA GLY A 283 8.22 -0.71 -5.43
C GLY A 283 7.27 -0.96 -6.58
N ALA A 284 6.49 -2.03 -6.39
CA ALA A 284 5.48 -2.52 -7.30
C ALA A 284 4.16 -2.78 -6.56
N GLY A 285 3.05 -2.45 -7.21
CA GLY A 285 1.70 -2.72 -6.73
C GLY A 285 0.78 -3.13 -7.87
N CYS A 286 -0.16 -4.04 -7.60
CA CYS A 286 -1.12 -4.47 -8.61
C CYS A 286 -2.25 -3.45 -8.78
N ARG A 287 -3.01 -3.55 -9.89
CA ARG A 287 -4.19 -2.72 -10.15
C ARG A 287 -5.23 -2.68 -9.02
N HIS A 288 -5.27 -3.69 -8.14
CA HIS A 288 -6.18 -3.78 -6.99
C HIS A 288 -5.67 -3.03 -5.76
N GLU A 289 -4.59 -2.26 -5.92
CA GLU A 289 -3.96 -1.48 -4.85
C GLU A 289 -3.33 -2.37 -3.78
N PHE A 290 -2.84 -3.56 -4.14
CA PHE A 290 -2.04 -4.39 -3.25
C PHE A 290 -0.54 -4.21 -3.51
N PRO A 291 0.28 -4.10 -2.45
CA PRO A 291 1.74 -4.15 -2.57
C PRO A 291 2.19 -5.53 -3.05
N ILE A 292 3.22 -5.57 -3.90
CA ILE A 292 3.79 -6.83 -4.41
C ILE A 292 5.26 -6.96 -4.01
N TYR A 293 6.10 -6.02 -4.41
CA TYR A 293 7.55 -6.20 -4.33
C TYR A 293 8.29 -4.88 -4.20
N PHE A 294 9.31 -4.82 -3.34
CA PHE A 294 10.00 -3.58 -2.96
C PHE A 294 11.51 -3.81 -2.81
N CYS A 295 12.29 -2.75 -3.02
CA CYS A 295 13.72 -2.75 -2.71
C CYS A 295 14.21 -1.35 -2.28
N SER A 296 15.28 -1.30 -1.47
CA SER A 296 15.83 0.00 -1.06
C SER A 296 16.78 0.56 -2.13
N LEU A 297 16.67 1.87 -2.37
CA LEU A 297 17.47 2.59 -3.35
C LEU A 297 18.76 3.12 -2.70
N LYS A 298 19.93 2.60 -3.04
CA LYS A 298 21.22 3.12 -2.52
C LYS A 298 21.87 4.20 -3.39
N HIS A 299 21.51 4.28 -4.67
CA HIS A 299 22.22 5.09 -5.66
C HIS A 299 21.31 6.08 -6.41
N GLY A 300 20.20 6.47 -5.79
CA GLY A 300 19.08 7.08 -6.49
C GLY A 300 18.33 6.06 -7.37
N GLU A 301 17.38 6.53 -8.16
CA GLU A 301 16.62 5.70 -9.09
C GLU A 301 17.41 5.43 -10.37
N ARG A 302 17.61 4.15 -10.67
CA ARG A 302 18.28 3.61 -11.87
C ARG A 302 17.34 2.62 -12.56
N TYR A 303 17.43 2.49 -13.88
CA TYR A 303 16.63 1.51 -14.64
C TYR A 303 16.80 0.08 -14.12
N ALA A 304 17.99 -0.27 -13.62
CA ALA A 304 18.28 -1.59 -13.07
C ALA A 304 17.28 -2.02 -11.97
N TYR A 305 16.78 -1.11 -11.13
CA TYR A 305 15.78 -1.45 -10.11
C TYR A 305 14.45 -1.90 -10.73
N SER A 306 13.96 -1.16 -11.73
CA SER A 306 12.74 -1.54 -12.47
C SER A 306 12.91 -2.86 -13.22
N ILE A 307 14.07 -3.07 -13.85
CA ILE A 307 14.38 -4.31 -14.59
C ILE A 307 14.40 -5.50 -13.64
N TRP A 308 15.06 -5.36 -12.49
CA TRP A 308 15.16 -6.43 -11.50
C TRP A 308 13.78 -6.86 -10.99
N ILE A 309 12.89 -5.92 -10.65
CA ILE A 309 11.52 -6.25 -10.26
C ILE A 309 10.76 -6.92 -11.41
N MET A 310 10.84 -6.40 -12.63
CA MET A 310 10.16 -6.99 -13.78
C MET A 310 10.62 -8.43 -14.05
N GLU A 311 11.93 -8.70 -14.03
CA GLU A 311 12.48 -10.04 -14.22
C GLU A 311 12.00 -11.02 -13.15
N ASN A 312 11.96 -10.60 -11.88
CA ASN A 312 11.45 -11.43 -10.80
C ASN A 312 9.95 -11.70 -10.95
N LEU A 313 9.14 -10.71 -11.32
CA LEU A 313 7.70 -10.91 -11.50
C LEU A 313 7.39 -11.84 -12.68
N ILE A 314 8.08 -11.66 -13.81
CA ILE A 314 7.93 -12.50 -15.00
C ILE A 314 8.44 -13.92 -14.73
N GLY A 315 9.59 -14.07 -14.07
CA GLY A 315 10.22 -15.37 -13.84
C GLY A 315 9.43 -16.30 -12.91
N HIS A 316 8.59 -15.73 -12.02
CA HIS A 316 7.80 -16.49 -11.04
C HIS A 316 6.33 -16.67 -11.46
N SER A 317 5.94 -16.34 -12.70
CA SER A 317 4.54 -16.40 -13.11
C SER A 317 4.37 -16.65 -14.61
N THR A 318 3.39 -17.49 -14.95
CA THR A 318 2.93 -17.78 -16.33
C THR A 318 1.98 -16.72 -16.89
N SER A 319 1.59 -15.73 -16.09
CA SER A 319 0.67 -14.65 -16.49
C SER A 319 1.31 -13.70 -17.51
N GLU A 320 0.47 -13.04 -18.31
CA GLU A 320 0.88 -11.88 -19.11
C GLU A 320 1.10 -10.67 -18.20
N HIS A 321 2.21 -9.96 -18.36
CA HIS A 321 2.58 -8.84 -17.49
C HIS A 321 2.48 -7.50 -18.22
N HIS A 322 1.60 -6.63 -17.73
CA HIS A 322 1.44 -5.25 -18.18
C HIS A 322 2.03 -4.33 -17.12
N PHE A 323 3.02 -3.51 -17.48
CA PHE A 323 3.65 -2.59 -16.54
C PHE A 323 3.26 -1.14 -16.84
N ILE A 324 2.89 -0.42 -15.78
CA ILE A 324 2.64 1.02 -15.81
C ILE A 324 3.76 1.70 -15.02
N TYR A 325 4.48 2.62 -15.65
CA TYR A 325 5.64 3.28 -15.04
C TYR A 325 5.84 4.67 -15.61
N ASP A 326 6.13 5.65 -14.74
CA ASP A 326 6.39 7.05 -15.08
C ASP A 326 7.34 7.23 -16.25
N ILE A 327 8.40 6.43 -16.31
CA ILE A 327 9.40 6.51 -17.37
C ILE A 327 9.37 5.30 -18.31
N ALA A 328 8.22 4.63 -18.45
CA ALA A 328 8.04 3.48 -19.34
C ALA A 328 8.57 3.73 -20.76
N CYS A 329 8.36 4.93 -21.31
CA CYS A 329 8.88 5.30 -22.63
C CYS A 329 10.42 5.30 -22.70
N ASN A 330 11.08 5.71 -21.62
CA ASN A 330 12.53 5.74 -21.55
C ASN A 330 13.10 4.35 -21.25
N LEU A 331 12.42 3.58 -20.39
CA LEU A 331 12.76 2.19 -20.11
C LEU A 331 12.68 1.33 -21.38
N SER A 332 11.60 1.43 -22.17
CA SER A 332 11.45 0.71 -23.44
C SER A 332 12.60 0.98 -24.39
N ARG A 333 13.02 2.25 -24.51
CA ARG A 333 14.14 2.66 -25.36
C ARG A 333 15.48 2.15 -24.81
N HIS A 334 15.67 2.21 -23.50
CA HIS A 334 16.86 1.70 -22.82
C HIS A 334 17.02 0.20 -23.06
N LEU A 335 15.96 -0.59 -22.86
CA LEU A 335 15.97 -2.04 -23.08
C LEU A 335 16.36 -2.40 -24.53
N LYS A 336 15.79 -1.71 -25.53
CA LYS A 336 16.19 -1.88 -26.94
C LYS A 336 17.67 -1.55 -27.17
N LYS A 337 18.14 -0.42 -26.63
CA LYS A 337 19.54 0.02 -26.78
C LYS A 337 20.54 -0.93 -26.13
N CYS A 338 20.18 -1.53 -25.01
CA CYS A 338 21.02 -2.49 -24.28
C CYS A 338 20.88 -3.93 -24.79
N GLY A 339 20.17 -4.16 -25.90
CA GLY A 339 19.96 -5.50 -26.47
C GLY A 339 19.09 -6.42 -25.60
N ARG A 340 18.34 -5.87 -24.64
CA ARG A 340 17.42 -6.60 -23.76
C ARG A 340 16.02 -6.77 -24.36
N GLU A 341 15.99 -7.13 -25.64
CA GLU A 341 14.73 -7.39 -26.35
C GLU A 341 14.09 -8.70 -25.90
N ASP A 342 14.86 -9.62 -25.30
CA ASP A 342 14.38 -10.81 -24.61
C ASP A 342 13.35 -10.46 -23.53
N LEU A 343 13.66 -9.49 -22.67
CA LEU A 343 12.78 -9.04 -21.61
C LEU A 343 11.55 -8.32 -22.17
N LEU A 344 11.75 -7.45 -23.17
CA LEU A 344 10.64 -6.73 -23.81
C LEU A 344 9.61 -7.66 -24.44
N LYS A 345 10.03 -8.81 -25.00
CA LYS A 345 9.11 -9.80 -25.59
C LYS A 345 8.23 -10.49 -24.55
N ASN A 346 8.68 -10.56 -23.31
CA ASN A 346 7.92 -11.14 -22.19
C ASN A 346 7.05 -10.11 -21.46
N ILE A 347 7.13 -8.83 -21.87
CA ILE A 347 6.26 -7.76 -21.35
C ILE A 347 5.10 -7.58 -22.34
N ALA A 348 3.87 -7.84 -21.89
CA ALA A 348 2.68 -7.72 -22.72
C ALA A 348 2.42 -6.26 -23.12
N SER A 349 2.63 -5.32 -22.20
CA SER A 349 2.57 -3.89 -22.52
C SER A 349 3.34 -3.01 -21.53
N LEU A 350 3.75 -1.83 -22.02
CA LEU A 350 4.31 -0.74 -21.23
C LEU A 350 3.45 0.51 -21.41
N SER A 351 3.08 1.17 -20.31
CA SER A 351 2.34 2.43 -20.33
C SER A 351 2.84 3.42 -19.28
N VAL A 352 2.52 4.69 -19.45
CA VAL A 352 2.78 5.77 -18.49
C VAL A 352 1.47 6.09 -17.77
N PRO A 353 1.45 6.36 -16.45
CA PRO A 353 0.22 6.73 -15.74
C PRO A 353 -0.51 7.91 -16.38
N SER A 354 -1.83 7.93 -16.23
CA SER A 354 -2.71 8.86 -16.95
C SER A 354 -2.34 10.32 -16.73
N PHE A 355 -2.07 10.73 -15.48
CA PHE A 355 -1.69 12.12 -15.17
C PHE A 355 -0.25 12.45 -15.57
N HIS A 356 0.63 11.46 -15.55
CA HIS A 356 2.04 11.62 -15.89
C HIS A 356 2.22 11.76 -17.41
N SER A 357 1.38 11.09 -18.20
CA SER A 357 1.41 11.07 -19.67
C SER A 357 1.50 12.48 -20.31
N TYR A 358 0.77 13.46 -19.78
CA TYR A 358 0.80 14.85 -20.26
C TYR A 358 2.15 15.56 -20.10
N GLY A 359 3.02 15.05 -19.22
CA GLY A 359 4.39 15.52 -19.06
C GLY A 359 5.33 15.06 -20.18
N HIS A 360 4.96 14.01 -20.90
CA HIS A 360 5.76 13.42 -21.98
C HIS A 360 5.47 14.07 -23.33
N THR A 361 6.34 13.83 -24.31
CA THR A 361 6.16 14.33 -25.69
C THR A 361 4.89 13.77 -26.33
N ALA A 362 4.39 14.44 -27.37
CA ALA A 362 3.24 13.95 -28.15
C ALA A 362 3.43 12.49 -28.63
N SER A 363 4.63 12.12 -29.07
CA SER A 363 4.96 10.74 -29.46
C SER A 363 4.86 9.76 -28.29
N CYS A 364 5.41 10.12 -27.13
CA CYS A 364 5.30 9.31 -25.91
C CYS A 364 3.82 9.17 -25.48
N GLN A 365 3.00 10.21 -25.61
CA GLN A 365 1.57 10.16 -25.32
C GLN A 365 0.77 9.28 -26.30
N VAL A 366 1.15 9.23 -27.57
CA VAL A 366 0.50 8.34 -28.54
C VAL A 366 0.89 6.87 -28.32
N ASP A 367 2.14 6.57 -27.97
CA ASP A 367 2.61 5.19 -27.79
C ASP A 367 2.32 4.59 -26.40
N PHE A 368 2.34 5.41 -25.33
CA PHE A 368 2.34 4.92 -23.95
C PHE A 368 1.16 5.42 -23.10
N SER A 369 0.19 6.15 -23.67
CA SER A 369 -1.01 6.57 -22.93
C SER A 369 -1.87 5.35 -22.57
N PRO A 370 -2.42 5.26 -21.34
CA PRO A 370 -3.22 4.11 -20.92
C PRO A 370 -4.43 3.83 -21.82
N VAL A 371 -5.12 4.89 -22.27
CA VAL A 371 -6.26 4.79 -23.21
C VAL A 371 -5.88 4.13 -24.55
N ARG A 372 -4.59 4.13 -24.92
CA ARG A 372 -4.08 3.51 -26.15
C ARG A 372 -3.39 2.17 -25.91
N THR A 373 -3.23 1.76 -24.67
CA THR A 373 -2.55 0.52 -24.30
C THR A 373 -3.57 -0.58 -24.11
N GLU A 374 -3.43 -1.67 -24.85
CA GLU A 374 -4.31 -2.85 -24.77
C GLU A 374 -4.00 -3.69 -23.53
N GLY A 375 -5.05 -4.33 -23.00
CA GLY A 375 -4.94 -5.30 -21.91
C GLY A 375 -4.82 -4.69 -20.50
N ILE A 376 -4.90 -3.37 -20.38
CA ILE A 376 -4.93 -2.69 -19.08
C ILE A 376 -6.30 -2.09 -18.70
N GLY A 377 -7.29 -2.19 -19.59
CA GLY A 377 -8.64 -1.66 -19.38
C GLY A 377 -8.63 -0.16 -19.06
N LEU A 378 -9.33 0.24 -18.00
CA LEU A 378 -9.39 1.62 -17.50
C LEU A 378 -8.41 1.88 -16.34
N SER A 379 -7.34 1.09 -16.23
CA SER A 379 -6.35 1.25 -15.16
C SER A 379 -5.57 2.58 -15.32
N ASP A 380 -5.55 3.39 -14.26
CA ASP A 380 -5.01 4.75 -14.28
C ASP A 380 -3.47 4.82 -14.14
N GLY A 381 -2.86 3.83 -13.48
CA GLY A 381 -1.43 3.82 -13.14
C GLY A 381 -1.08 4.49 -11.81
N GLU A 382 -2.05 5.03 -11.08
CA GLU A 382 -1.86 5.86 -9.88
C GLU A 382 -1.87 5.01 -8.59
N VAL A 383 -1.65 3.71 -8.70
CA VAL A 383 -1.65 2.78 -7.56
C VAL A 383 -0.51 3.10 -6.59
N MET A 384 0.69 3.33 -7.12
CA MET A 384 1.87 3.55 -6.30
C MET A 384 1.78 4.86 -5.55
N GLU A 385 1.28 5.94 -6.15
CA GLU A 385 1.10 7.23 -5.48
C GLU A 385 0.16 7.14 -4.26
N ARG A 386 -0.92 6.34 -4.36
CA ARG A 386 -1.82 6.06 -3.23
C ARG A 386 -1.12 5.29 -2.12
N LEU A 387 -0.34 4.27 -2.47
CA LEU A 387 0.46 3.50 -1.50
C LEU A 387 1.55 4.38 -0.85
N TRP A 388 2.19 5.25 -1.62
CA TRP A 388 3.21 6.19 -1.17
C TRP A 388 2.67 7.23 -0.22
N SER A 389 1.45 7.71 -0.44
CA SER A 389 0.75 8.60 0.51
C SER A 389 0.66 7.96 1.90
N PHE A 390 0.32 6.66 1.95
CA PHE A 390 0.29 5.90 3.19
C PHE A 390 1.69 5.68 3.78
N LEU A 391 2.64 5.12 3.00
CA LEU A 391 3.96 4.76 3.53
C LEU A 391 4.82 5.95 3.93
N ARG A 392 4.69 7.10 3.25
CA ARG A 392 5.49 8.31 3.55
C ARG A 392 5.32 8.78 4.99
N ARG A 393 4.19 8.48 5.63
CA ARG A 393 3.92 8.80 7.04
C ARG A 393 4.93 8.11 8.00
N PHE A 394 5.49 6.97 7.60
CA PHE A 394 6.52 6.23 8.36
C PHE A 394 7.94 6.80 8.18
N CYS A 395 8.15 7.80 7.33
CA CYS A 395 9.48 8.37 7.03
C CYS A 395 10.21 8.81 8.30
N ARG A 396 9.53 9.53 9.20
CA ARG A 396 10.17 10.15 10.38
C ARG A 396 10.82 9.13 11.29
N MET A 397 10.17 7.97 11.47
CA MET A 397 10.67 6.88 12.30
C MET A 397 11.68 6.00 11.56
N THR A 398 11.36 5.56 10.35
CA THR A 398 12.19 4.61 9.59
C THR A 398 13.54 5.18 9.16
N LYS A 399 13.63 6.51 9.04
CA LYS A 399 14.87 7.21 8.66
C LYS A 399 16.02 7.02 9.64
N GLU A 400 15.71 6.83 10.92
CA GLU A 400 16.69 6.71 12.01
C GLU A 400 16.85 5.25 12.48
N MET A 401 16.20 4.28 11.82
CA MET A 401 16.24 2.86 12.17
C MET A 401 17.42 2.13 11.51
N ARG A 402 17.91 1.07 12.16
CA ARG A 402 18.84 0.11 11.54
C ARG A 402 18.12 -0.63 10.39
N PRO A 403 18.86 -1.18 9.40
CA PRO A 403 18.27 -1.81 8.22
C PRO A 403 17.17 -2.84 8.52
N SER A 404 17.42 -3.84 9.37
CA SER A 404 16.44 -4.90 9.68
C SER A 404 15.17 -4.35 10.33
N HIS A 405 15.28 -3.49 11.35
CA HIS A 405 14.13 -2.87 12.01
C HIS A 405 13.32 -1.99 11.06
N ARG A 406 14.00 -1.28 10.15
CA ARG A 406 13.34 -0.49 9.10
C ARG A 406 12.51 -1.39 8.19
N ILE A 407 13.08 -2.49 7.71
CA ILE A 407 12.38 -3.43 6.81
C ILE A 407 11.19 -4.08 7.53
N ASN A 408 11.34 -4.48 8.79
CA ASN A 408 10.24 -5.04 9.57
C ASN A 408 9.08 -4.04 9.70
N VAL A 409 9.33 -2.80 10.16
CA VAL A 409 8.28 -1.77 10.29
C VAL A 409 7.61 -1.46 8.95
N LEU A 410 8.37 -1.34 7.87
CA LEU A 410 7.79 -1.12 6.54
C LEU A 410 6.98 -2.34 6.07
N THR A 411 7.42 -3.55 6.38
CA THR A 411 6.70 -4.79 6.07
C THR A 411 5.39 -4.89 6.86
N ASP A 412 5.41 -4.59 8.15
CA ASP A 412 4.20 -4.50 8.99
C ASP A 412 3.22 -3.46 8.43
N ALA A 413 3.72 -2.29 8.00
CA ALA A 413 2.89 -1.26 7.38
C ALA A 413 2.26 -1.76 6.06
N LEU A 414 3.01 -2.47 5.23
CA LEU A 414 2.51 -3.05 3.98
C LEU A 414 1.47 -4.16 4.23
N LEU A 415 1.69 -5.03 5.21
CA LEU A 415 0.75 -6.05 5.63
C LEU A 415 -0.55 -5.43 6.17
N PHE A 416 -0.43 -4.38 6.98
CA PHE A 416 -1.56 -3.61 7.48
C PHE A 416 -2.37 -2.99 6.34
N TYR A 417 -1.68 -2.39 5.37
CA TYR A 417 -2.30 -1.84 4.17
C TYR A 417 -3.00 -2.93 3.34
N SER A 418 -2.37 -4.08 3.10
CA SER A 418 -2.97 -5.23 2.42
C SER A 418 -4.23 -5.75 3.11
N ASN A 419 -4.24 -5.80 4.45
CA ASN A 419 -5.45 -6.20 5.19
C ASN A 419 -6.60 -5.20 4.97
N LYS A 420 -6.34 -3.89 5.09
CA LYS A 420 -7.35 -2.86 4.78
C LYS A 420 -7.86 -2.94 3.34
N ARG A 421 -6.98 -3.25 2.39
CA ARG A 421 -7.33 -3.42 0.98
C ARG A 421 -8.18 -4.67 0.75
N THR A 422 -7.89 -5.76 1.45
CA THR A 422 -8.68 -6.99 1.43
C THR A 422 -10.11 -6.74 1.90
N GLU A 423 -10.29 -6.00 3.00
CA GLU A 423 -11.61 -5.69 3.58
C GLU A 423 -12.47 -4.80 2.67
N LYS A 424 -11.83 -3.95 1.85
CA LYS A 424 -12.47 -3.01 0.91
C LYS A 424 -12.53 -3.52 -0.52
N LEU A 425 -11.96 -4.68 -0.83
CA LEU A 425 -11.78 -5.17 -2.20
C LEU A 425 -13.11 -5.36 -2.94
N SER A 426 -14.12 -5.94 -2.29
CA SER A 426 -15.43 -6.14 -2.93
C SER A 426 -16.10 -4.83 -3.33
N LYS A 427 -16.12 -3.85 -2.41
CA LYS A 427 -16.63 -2.49 -2.67
C LYS A 427 -15.85 -1.81 -3.81
N LEU A 428 -14.52 -1.97 -3.84
CA LEU A 428 -13.66 -1.41 -4.89
C LEU A 428 -14.03 -1.97 -6.28
N LEU A 429 -14.16 -3.29 -6.42
CA LEU A 429 -14.46 -3.93 -7.70
C LEU A 429 -15.86 -3.57 -8.22
N VAL A 430 -16.86 -3.50 -7.34
CA VAL A 430 -18.23 -3.07 -7.71
C VAL A 430 -18.24 -1.60 -8.14
N SER A 431 -17.54 -0.72 -7.41
CA SER A 431 -17.44 0.70 -7.78
C SER A 431 -16.77 0.88 -9.14
N ARG A 432 -15.67 0.15 -9.41
CA ARG A 432 -15.01 0.17 -10.72
C ARG A 432 -15.91 -0.36 -11.82
N TRP A 433 -16.71 -1.40 -11.55
CA TRP A 433 -17.68 -1.94 -12.50
C TRP A 433 -18.73 -0.91 -12.90
N SER A 434 -19.37 -0.25 -11.93
CA SER A 434 -20.35 0.81 -12.21
C SER A 434 -19.73 1.95 -13.02
N ARG A 435 -18.49 2.34 -12.70
CA ARG A 435 -17.75 3.37 -13.47
C ARG A 435 -17.44 2.91 -14.89
N ALA A 436 -17.04 1.66 -15.08
CA ALA A 436 -16.75 1.10 -16.39
C ALA A 436 -18.00 1.05 -17.27
N GLN A 437 -19.14 0.63 -16.72
CA GLN A 437 -20.43 0.65 -17.44
C GLN A 437 -20.84 2.07 -17.85
N SER A 438 -20.74 3.03 -16.92
CA SER A 438 -21.07 4.42 -17.23
C SER A 438 -20.13 4.99 -18.30
N THR A 439 -18.85 4.67 -18.22
CA THR A 439 -17.84 5.12 -19.19
C THR A 439 -18.11 4.53 -20.58
N HIS A 440 -18.45 3.24 -20.63
CA HIS A 440 -18.84 2.53 -21.87
C HIS A 440 -20.04 3.20 -22.54
N ALA A 441 -21.12 3.39 -21.80
CA ALA A 441 -22.35 3.99 -22.33
C ALA A 441 -22.12 5.42 -22.87
N ILE A 442 -21.39 6.26 -22.11
CA ILE A 442 -21.08 7.64 -22.51
C ILE A 442 -20.16 7.65 -23.73
N ALA A 443 -19.11 6.82 -23.76
CA ALA A 443 -18.19 6.73 -24.88
C ALA A 443 -18.91 6.28 -26.16
N HIS A 444 -19.79 5.29 -26.05
CA HIS A 444 -20.60 4.80 -27.16
C HIS A 444 -21.52 5.91 -27.71
N GLN A 445 -22.28 6.58 -26.84
CA GLN A 445 -23.17 7.66 -27.26
C GLN A 445 -22.40 8.79 -27.97
N ASN A 446 -21.32 9.27 -27.36
CA ASN A 446 -20.49 10.34 -27.92
C ASN A 446 -19.90 9.93 -29.27
N LEU A 447 -19.46 8.67 -29.40
CA LEU A 447 -18.88 8.16 -30.65
C LEU A 447 -19.91 8.14 -31.77
N GLU A 448 -21.15 7.70 -31.52
CA GLU A 448 -22.21 7.70 -32.52
C GLU A 448 -22.60 9.12 -32.97
N GLU A 449 -22.70 10.07 -32.03
CA GLU A 449 -22.94 11.49 -32.36
C GLU A 449 -21.80 12.09 -33.21
N LEU A 450 -20.55 11.74 -32.89
CA LEU A 450 -19.37 12.20 -33.64
C LEU A 450 -19.29 11.54 -35.03
N LYS A 451 -19.62 10.26 -35.17
CA LYS A 451 -19.68 9.55 -36.46
C LYS A 451 -20.72 10.19 -37.38
N ALA A 452 -21.91 10.48 -36.85
CA ALA A 452 -22.95 11.18 -37.60
C ALA A 452 -22.49 12.58 -38.04
N SER A 453 -21.90 13.35 -37.12
CA SER A 453 -21.45 14.72 -37.40
C SER A 453 -20.27 14.79 -38.38
N LEU A 454 -19.39 13.78 -38.38
CA LEU A 454 -18.26 13.66 -39.31
C LEU A 454 -18.65 12.97 -40.63
N ASN A 455 -19.86 12.43 -40.74
CA ASN A 455 -20.26 11.49 -41.78
C ASN A 455 -19.20 10.38 -41.98
N ALA A 456 -18.72 9.83 -40.87
CA ALA A 456 -17.60 8.90 -40.81
C ALA A 456 -18.07 7.51 -40.39
N THR A 457 -17.52 6.48 -41.03
CA THR A 457 -17.67 5.10 -40.59
C THR A 457 -16.66 4.77 -39.49
N GLU A 458 -16.85 3.65 -38.80
CA GLU A 458 -15.85 3.13 -37.87
C GLU A 458 -14.49 2.87 -38.54
N GLY A 459 -14.50 2.40 -39.80
CA GLY A 459 -13.29 2.23 -40.60
C GLY A 459 -12.56 3.56 -40.86
N ASP A 460 -13.28 4.68 -40.90
CA ASP A 460 -12.65 6.00 -41.01
C ASP A 460 -12.03 6.44 -39.67
N ILE A 461 -12.64 6.10 -38.54
CA ILE A 461 -12.04 6.35 -37.22
C ILE A 461 -10.72 5.59 -37.09
N LEU A 462 -10.68 4.32 -37.50
CA LEU A 462 -9.45 3.53 -37.52
C LEU A 462 -8.35 4.15 -38.40
N LYS A 463 -8.71 4.68 -39.57
CA LYS A 463 -7.78 5.45 -40.40
C LYS A 463 -7.28 6.71 -39.69
N PHE A 464 -8.15 7.45 -38.99
CA PHE A 464 -7.72 8.63 -38.23
C PHE A 464 -6.72 8.26 -37.13
N ILE A 465 -6.90 7.11 -36.46
CA ILE A 465 -5.98 6.59 -35.44
C ILE A 465 -4.60 6.29 -36.06
N GLU A 466 -4.58 5.54 -37.17
CA GLU A 466 -3.34 5.11 -37.82
C GLU A 466 -2.57 6.28 -38.43
N GLU A 467 -3.27 7.21 -39.08
CA GLU A 467 -2.61 8.40 -39.64
C GLU A 467 -2.06 9.31 -38.54
N GLU A 468 -2.82 9.54 -37.46
CA GLU A 468 -2.29 10.30 -36.33
C GLU A 468 -1.03 9.65 -35.76
N ARG A 469 -1.07 8.33 -35.58
CA ARG A 469 0.06 7.56 -35.06
C ARG A 469 1.27 7.69 -35.97
N SER A 470 1.11 7.43 -37.27
CA SER A 470 2.22 7.50 -38.24
C SER A 470 2.84 8.91 -38.31
N LEU A 471 2.02 9.97 -38.34
CA LEU A 471 2.51 11.35 -38.37
C LEU A 471 3.22 11.75 -37.08
N VAL A 472 2.63 11.45 -35.91
CA VAL A 472 3.17 11.85 -34.60
C VAL A 472 4.45 11.08 -34.26
N LEU A 473 4.58 9.82 -34.71
CA LEU A 473 5.74 8.98 -34.45
C LEU A 473 6.86 9.12 -35.50
N CYS A 474 6.60 9.76 -36.63
CA CYS A 474 7.62 9.99 -37.66
C CYS A 474 8.78 10.84 -37.11
N LYS A 475 10.00 10.28 -37.15
CA LYS A 475 11.22 10.87 -36.58
C LYS A 475 12.11 11.59 -37.59
N SER A 476 11.74 11.66 -38.87
CA SER A 476 12.60 12.31 -39.86
C SER A 476 12.72 13.82 -39.57
N SER A 477 13.93 14.34 -39.72
CA SER A 477 14.26 15.76 -39.54
C SER A 477 15.09 16.29 -40.72
N ASP A 478 14.96 15.63 -41.86
CA ASP A 478 15.71 15.88 -43.10
C ASP A 478 15.14 17.03 -43.93
N GLY A 479 14.07 17.69 -43.46
CA GLY A 479 13.43 18.81 -44.14
C GLY A 479 12.49 18.39 -45.26
N THR A 480 12.23 17.08 -45.39
CA THR A 480 11.21 16.53 -46.28
C THR A 480 9.82 17.04 -45.89
N LYS A 481 8.89 16.98 -46.85
CA LYS A 481 7.48 17.32 -46.64
C LYS A 481 6.91 16.54 -45.45
N GLU A 482 7.27 15.27 -45.33
CA GLU A 482 6.87 14.33 -44.27
C GLU A 482 7.39 14.75 -42.89
N SER A 483 8.65 15.21 -42.81
CA SER A 483 9.23 15.73 -41.55
C SER A 483 8.48 16.97 -41.04
N ILE A 484 8.04 17.85 -41.96
CA ILE A 484 7.26 19.05 -41.65
C ILE A 484 5.85 18.64 -41.20
N LYS A 485 5.18 17.72 -41.92
CA LYS A 485 3.89 17.15 -41.54
C LYS A 485 3.93 16.56 -40.12
N SER A 486 4.98 15.83 -39.77
CA SER A 486 5.20 15.25 -38.43
C SER A 486 5.27 16.30 -37.31
N ILE A 487 6.13 17.31 -37.46
CA ILE A 487 6.27 18.37 -36.45
C ILE A 487 4.96 19.14 -36.29
N PHE A 488 4.28 19.42 -37.40
CA PHE A 488 2.98 20.09 -37.37
C PHE A 488 1.93 19.24 -36.67
N ALA A 489 1.84 17.94 -36.96
CA ALA A 489 0.92 17.01 -36.32
C ALA A 489 1.14 16.94 -34.80
N ARG A 490 2.40 16.82 -34.34
CA ARG A 490 2.76 16.86 -32.91
C ARG A 490 2.30 18.16 -32.24
N ARG A 491 2.52 19.30 -32.90
CA ARG A 491 2.07 20.60 -32.41
C ARG A 491 0.54 20.68 -32.32
N LYS A 492 -0.18 20.23 -33.35
CA LYS A 492 -1.65 20.23 -33.43
C LYS A 492 -2.26 19.34 -32.34
N PHE A 493 -1.69 18.14 -32.15
CA PHE A 493 -2.05 17.21 -31.08
C PHE A 493 -1.96 17.86 -29.68
N LEU A 494 -0.84 18.54 -29.39
CA LEU A 494 -0.62 19.20 -28.09
C LEU A 494 -1.54 20.40 -27.87
N LEU A 495 -1.87 21.16 -28.92
CA LEU A 495 -2.81 22.29 -28.84
C LEU A 495 -4.21 21.84 -28.45
N GLU A 496 -4.71 20.77 -29.07
CA GLU A 496 -6.02 20.21 -28.73
C GLU A 496 -6.07 19.69 -27.28
N LEU A 497 -5.00 19.04 -26.84
CA LEU A 497 -4.90 18.60 -25.44
C LEU A 497 -4.88 19.79 -24.47
N LYS A 498 -4.14 20.86 -24.80
CA LYS A 498 -4.10 22.07 -23.98
C LYS A 498 -5.50 22.69 -23.87
N GLY A 499 -6.28 22.70 -24.95
CA GLY A 499 -7.63 23.26 -24.99
C GLY A 499 -8.63 22.63 -24.00
N LYS A 500 -8.31 21.46 -23.41
CA LYS A 500 -9.11 20.82 -22.35
C LYS A 500 -8.87 21.39 -20.95
N TYR A 501 -7.83 22.20 -20.76
CA TYR A 501 -7.38 22.66 -19.45
C TYR A 501 -7.31 24.17 -19.38
N ALA A 502 -7.72 24.73 -18.24
CA ALA A 502 -7.63 26.17 -17.99
C ALA A 502 -6.17 26.64 -17.95
N ASP A 503 -5.91 27.83 -18.49
CA ASP A 503 -4.58 28.46 -18.44
C ASP A 503 -4.17 28.68 -16.97
N GLY A 504 -2.98 28.21 -16.60
CA GLY A 504 -2.44 28.31 -15.24
C GLY A 504 -2.24 26.97 -14.52
N GLN A 505 -3.01 25.94 -14.90
CA GLN A 505 -2.86 24.59 -14.36
C GLN A 505 -1.47 24.00 -14.70
N LYS A 506 -0.95 23.13 -13.83
CA LYS A 506 0.37 22.48 -14.03
C LYS A 506 0.45 21.73 -15.37
N ILE A 507 -0.62 21.05 -15.76
CA ILE A 507 -0.71 20.33 -17.05
C ILE A 507 -0.66 21.32 -18.23
N ALA A 508 -1.47 22.37 -18.22
CA ALA A 508 -1.48 23.40 -19.27
C ALA A 508 -0.11 24.08 -19.42
N LYS A 509 0.61 24.32 -18.31
CA LYS A 509 2.00 24.84 -18.31
C LYS A 509 2.98 23.87 -18.98
N LYS A 510 2.93 22.57 -18.65
CA LYS A 510 3.76 21.53 -19.28
C LYS A 510 3.48 21.43 -20.78
N LEU A 511 2.22 21.36 -21.18
CA LEU A 511 1.81 21.31 -22.59
C LEU A 511 2.26 22.56 -23.36
N SER A 512 2.13 23.74 -22.77
CA SER A 512 2.58 25.01 -23.38
C SER A 512 4.08 25.02 -23.66
N ALA A 513 4.90 24.47 -22.75
CA ALA A 513 6.34 24.35 -22.96
C ALA A 513 6.68 23.41 -24.14
N GLN A 514 5.95 22.30 -24.28
CA GLN A 514 6.11 21.37 -25.40
C GLN A 514 5.66 22.00 -26.73
N ILE A 515 4.52 22.68 -26.76
CA ILE A 515 4.04 23.41 -27.96
C ILE A 515 5.08 24.43 -28.42
N LYS A 516 5.70 25.16 -27.48
CA LYS A 516 6.78 26.10 -27.80
C LYS A 516 7.99 25.39 -28.43
N LYS A 517 8.39 24.23 -27.90
CA LYS A 517 9.49 23.42 -28.44
C LYS A 517 9.20 22.99 -29.89
N GLU A 518 8.02 22.43 -30.15
CA GLU A 518 7.63 21.99 -31.51
C GLU A 518 7.50 23.17 -32.48
N THR A 519 6.95 24.30 -32.03
CA THR A 519 6.85 25.52 -32.85
C THR A 519 8.23 26.05 -33.26
N LEU A 520 9.20 26.05 -32.34
CA LEU A 520 10.58 26.45 -32.64
C LEU A 520 11.26 25.46 -33.58
N SER A 521 11.03 24.15 -33.38
CA SER A 521 11.54 23.11 -34.27
C SER A 521 11.06 23.31 -35.71
N LEU A 522 9.75 23.55 -35.87
CA LEU A 522 9.13 23.81 -37.17
C LEU A 522 9.74 25.03 -37.85
N LYS A 523 9.84 26.17 -37.14
CA LYS A 523 10.42 27.41 -37.70
C LYS A 523 11.86 27.21 -38.18
N ARG A 524 12.71 26.56 -37.36
CA ARG A 524 14.11 26.27 -37.74
C ARG A 524 14.21 25.39 -38.98
N LEU A 525 13.34 24.38 -39.09
CA LEU A 525 13.34 23.49 -40.24
C LEU A 525 12.95 24.22 -41.53
N LEU A 526 11.93 25.08 -41.46
CA LEU A 526 11.49 25.91 -42.59
C LEU A 526 12.56 26.92 -43.00
N GLU A 527 13.22 27.57 -42.03
CA GLU A 527 14.33 28.50 -42.29
C GLU A 527 15.53 27.82 -42.96
N LYS A 528 15.84 26.58 -42.56
CA LYS A 528 16.98 25.81 -43.08
C LYS A 528 16.77 25.35 -44.53
N HIS A 529 15.58 24.86 -44.86
CA HIS A 529 15.32 24.25 -46.17
C HIS A 529 14.66 25.21 -47.17
N LYS A 530 13.96 26.27 -46.71
CA LYS A 530 13.31 27.30 -47.55
C LYS A 530 12.38 26.77 -48.65
N LEU A 531 11.92 25.52 -48.53
CA LEU A 531 11.05 24.85 -49.51
C LEU A 531 9.57 25.22 -49.34
N TYR A 532 9.14 25.50 -48.11
CA TYR A 532 7.73 25.73 -47.75
C TYR A 532 7.59 26.92 -46.81
N LYS A 533 6.44 27.61 -46.87
CA LYS A 533 6.13 28.72 -45.95
C LYS A 533 5.24 28.24 -44.81
N TYR A 534 5.31 28.96 -43.69
CA TYR A 534 4.51 28.62 -42.51
C TYR A 534 3.01 28.77 -42.78
N GLU A 535 2.63 29.78 -43.57
CA GLU A 535 1.25 30.07 -43.97
C GLU A 535 0.63 28.94 -44.78
N ASP A 536 1.42 28.30 -45.64
CA ASP A 536 0.97 27.15 -46.45
C ASP A 536 0.70 25.94 -45.54
N ILE A 537 1.50 25.74 -44.50
CA ILE A 537 1.38 24.58 -43.59
C ILE A 537 0.15 24.71 -42.68
N ILE A 538 -0.15 25.92 -42.20
CA ILE A 538 -1.31 26.15 -41.32
C ILE A 538 -2.65 26.19 -42.09
N ASN A 539 -2.62 26.39 -43.41
CA ASN A 539 -3.80 26.39 -44.26
C ASN A 539 -4.08 24.97 -44.79
N PRO A 540 -5.17 24.32 -44.36
CA PRO A 540 -5.48 22.97 -44.82
C PRO A 540 -5.74 22.86 -46.33
N ASN A 541 -6.11 23.97 -46.98
CA ASN A 541 -6.44 24.01 -48.41
C ASN A 541 -5.25 24.39 -49.30
N SER A 542 -4.03 24.45 -48.76
CA SER A 542 -2.84 24.76 -49.56
C SER A 542 -2.35 23.54 -50.34
N ASP A 543 -1.58 23.78 -51.40
CA ASP A 543 -0.93 22.73 -52.20
C ASP A 543 0.13 21.93 -51.41
N PHE A 544 0.45 22.37 -50.18
CA PHE A 544 1.30 21.60 -49.28
C PHE A 544 0.62 20.28 -48.87
N TRP A 545 -0.69 20.24 -48.76
CA TRP A 545 -1.38 19.05 -48.26
C TRP A 545 -1.97 18.21 -49.38
N GLU A 546 -1.87 16.88 -49.25
CA GLU A 546 -2.43 15.95 -50.22
C GLU A 546 -3.86 15.55 -49.80
N PRO A 547 -4.75 15.22 -50.76
CA PRO A 547 -6.09 14.76 -50.44
C PRO A 547 -6.15 13.51 -49.55
N VAL A 548 -5.06 12.74 -49.49
CA VAL A 548 -4.91 11.54 -48.66
C VAL A 548 -4.52 11.85 -47.21
N ASP A 549 -4.05 13.07 -46.91
CA ASP A 549 -3.70 13.51 -45.55
C ASP A 549 -4.98 13.78 -44.75
N VAL A 550 -5.61 12.72 -44.25
CA VAL A 550 -6.88 12.80 -43.55
C VAL A 550 -6.74 13.71 -42.32
N MET A 551 -5.63 13.78 -41.61
CA MET A 551 -5.49 14.66 -40.44
C MET A 551 -5.38 16.16 -40.77
N ASN A 552 -5.21 16.51 -42.05
CA ASN A 552 -5.19 17.89 -42.50
C ASN A 552 -6.59 18.41 -42.86
N VAL A 553 -7.29 18.88 -41.84
CA VAL A 553 -8.61 19.50 -41.93
C VAL A 553 -8.67 20.75 -41.05
N SER A 554 -9.78 21.49 -41.14
CA SER A 554 -10.08 22.64 -40.27
C SER A 554 -9.89 22.27 -38.79
N ALA A 555 -9.66 23.28 -37.95
CA ALA A 555 -9.44 23.07 -36.52
C ALA A 555 -10.65 22.37 -35.87
N GLU A 556 -11.86 22.75 -36.27
CA GLU A 556 -13.12 22.18 -35.79
C GLU A 556 -13.23 20.69 -36.14
N VAL A 557 -12.99 20.33 -37.40
CA VAL A 557 -13.06 18.93 -37.86
C VAL A 557 -11.97 18.10 -37.20
N TYR A 558 -10.76 18.65 -37.05
CA TYR A 558 -9.67 17.96 -36.37
C TYR A 558 -10.01 17.66 -34.90
N LYS A 559 -10.57 18.65 -34.19
CA LYS A 559 -11.05 18.48 -32.81
C LYS A 559 -12.11 17.39 -32.71
N MET A 560 -13.07 17.37 -33.63
CA MET A 560 -14.09 16.31 -33.68
C MET A 560 -13.47 14.94 -33.94
N ARG A 561 -12.53 14.81 -34.88
CA ARG A 561 -11.83 13.55 -35.15
C ARG A 561 -11.02 13.06 -33.97
N ARG A 562 -10.29 13.95 -33.29
CA ARG A 562 -9.58 13.64 -32.04
C ARG A 562 -10.53 13.15 -30.95
N SER A 563 -11.69 13.79 -30.83
CA SER A 563 -12.73 13.35 -29.90
C SER A 563 -13.28 11.96 -30.27
N ALA A 564 -13.45 11.69 -31.58
CA ALA A 564 -13.92 10.39 -32.06
C ALA A 564 -12.89 9.29 -31.80
N ILE A 565 -11.60 9.55 -32.07
CA ILE A 565 -10.49 8.66 -31.70
C ILE A 565 -10.52 8.36 -30.21
N HIS A 566 -10.65 9.39 -29.36
CA HIS A 566 -10.64 9.21 -27.91
C HIS A 566 -11.82 8.38 -27.42
N ASN A 567 -13.04 8.66 -27.88
CA ASN A 567 -14.23 7.90 -27.47
C ASN A 567 -14.22 6.47 -28.02
N TYR A 568 -13.71 6.25 -29.23
CA TYR A 568 -13.51 4.90 -29.77
C TYR A 568 -12.56 4.06 -28.91
N LEU A 569 -11.38 4.61 -28.59
CA LEU A 569 -10.41 3.93 -27.73
C LEU A 569 -10.96 3.74 -26.31
N LEU A 570 -11.65 4.73 -25.77
CA LEU A 570 -12.27 4.66 -24.44
C LEU A 570 -13.36 3.58 -24.39
N LEU A 571 -14.15 3.44 -25.45
CA LEU A 571 -15.14 2.38 -25.59
C LEU A 571 -14.45 1.01 -25.51
N GLN A 572 -13.43 0.77 -26.35
CA GLN A 572 -12.66 -0.49 -26.30
C GLN A 572 -12.05 -0.77 -24.93
N ARG A 573 -11.44 0.24 -24.29
CA ARG A 573 -10.85 0.09 -22.94
C ARG A 573 -11.89 -0.17 -21.86
N SER A 574 -13.09 0.41 -21.98
CA SER A 574 -14.18 0.14 -21.05
C SER A 574 -14.74 -1.28 -21.20
N GLU A 575 -14.79 -1.83 -22.42
CA GLU A 575 -15.16 -3.23 -22.67
C GLU A 575 -14.13 -4.18 -22.05
N GLU A 576 -12.84 -3.93 -22.28
CA GLU A 576 -11.76 -4.67 -21.63
C GLU A 576 -11.84 -4.60 -20.10
N GLU A 577 -12.11 -3.42 -19.54
CA GLU A 577 -12.25 -3.24 -18.09
C GLU A 577 -13.38 -4.09 -17.50
N LEU A 578 -14.53 -4.17 -18.19
CA LEU A 578 -15.66 -5.00 -17.75
C LEU A 578 -15.26 -6.48 -17.70
N GLU A 579 -14.54 -6.99 -18.69
CA GLU A 579 -14.06 -8.38 -18.69
C GLU A 579 -12.99 -8.62 -17.62
N LEU A 580 -12.03 -7.70 -17.46
CA LEU A 580 -11.03 -7.77 -16.39
C LEU A 580 -11.69 -7.79 -15.00
N LEU A 581 -12.71 -6.96 -14.77
CA LEU A 581 -13.41 -6.89 -13.49
C LEU A 581 -14.21 -8.16 -13.19
N LYS A 582 -14.84 -8.79 -14.20
CA LYS A 582 -15.48 -10.10 -14.02
C LYS A 582 -14.45 -11.13 -13.57
N GLN A 583 -13.30 -11.17 -14.24
CA GLN A 583 -12.23 -12.09 -13.88
C GLN A 583 -11.67 -11.81 -12.48
N ASP A 584 -11.48 -10.55 -12.11
CA ASP A 584 -11.03 -10.14 -10.78
C ASP A 584 -12.02 -10.57 -9.68
N MET A 585 -13.33 -10.44 -9.92
CA MET A 585 -14.37 -10.91 -9.00
C MET A 585 -14.34 -12.44 -8.86
N LEU A 586 -14.21 -13.17 -9.96
CA LEU A 586 -14.09 -14.63 -9.95
C LEU A 586 -12.82 -15.09 -9.21
N ASN A 587 -11.68 -14.49 -9.51
CA ASN A 587 -10.41 -14.76 -8.83
C ASN A 587 -10.53 -14.54 -7.31
N THR A 588 -11.19 -13.45 -6.90
CA THR A 588 -11.42 -13.13 -5.48
C THR A 588 -12.24 -14.22 -4.78
N LEU A 589 -13.34 -14.67 -5.40
CA LEU A 589 -14.17 -15.74 -4.84
C LEU A 589 -13.42 -17.08 -4.78
N GLN A 590 -12.67 -17.41 -5.84
CA GLN A 590 -11.85 -18.62 -5.90
C GLN A 590 -10.74 -18.61 -4.85
N TYR A 591 -10.09 -17.46 -4.63
CA TYR A 591 -9.04 -17.30 -3.64
C TYR A 591 -9.55 -17.59 -2.22
N PHE A 592 -10.66 -16.97 -1.81
CA PHE A 592 -11.22 -17.23 -0.48
C PHE A 592 -11.76 -18.65 -0.35
N LYS A 593 -12.34 -19.21 -1.41
CA LYS A 593 -12.77 -20.61 -1.43
C LYS A 593 -11.59 -21.55 -1.21
N HIS A 594 -10.51 -21.37 -1.96
CA HIS A 594 -9.30 -22.18 -1.82
C HIS A 594 -8.70 -22.06 -0.42
N LYS A 595 -8.66 -20.85 0.15
CA LYS A 595 -8.26 -20.67 1.57
C LYS A 595 -9.11 -21.48 2.53
N LEU A 596 -10.44 -21.48 2.37
CA LEU A 596 -11.33 -22.28 3.22
C LEU A 596 -11.08 -23.79 3.06
N GLU A 597 -10.76 -24.27 1.86
CA GLU A 597 -10.39 -25.67 1.62
C GLU A 597 -9.10 -26.04 2.37
N LEU A 598 -8.05 -25.22 2.24
CA LEU A 598 -6.78 -25.42 2.95
C LEU A 598 -6.94 -25.39 4.48
N ILE A 599 -7.79 -24.50 4.99
CA ILE A 599 -8.11 -24.44 6.43
C ILE A 599 -8.76 -25.75 6.88
N LYS A 600 -9.72 -26.28 6.12
CA LYS A 600 -10.41 -27.55 6.43
C LYS A 600 -9.46 -28.75 6.36
N GLU A 601 -8.57 -28.80 5.38
CA GLU A 601 -7.53 -29.83 5.29
C GLU A 601 -6.63 -29.83 6.52
N ASN A 602 -6.18 -28.64 6.96
CA ASN A 602 -5.40 -28.49 8.18
C ASN A 602 -6.18 -28.91 9.43
N GLN A 603 -7.47 -28.55 9.54
CA GLN A 603 -8.33 -29.00 10.64
C GLN A 603 -8.43 -30.53 10.71
N VAL A 604 -8.64 -31.21 9.57
CA VAL A 604 -8.72 -32.68 9.51
C VAL A 604 -7.39 -33.31 9.94
N THR A 605 -6.26 -32.80 9.45
CA THR A 605 -4.93 -33.28 9.85
C THR A 605 -4.74 -33.17 11.36
N ILE A 606 -5.03 -32.01 11.95
CA ILE A 606 -4.86 -31.78 13.39
C ILE A 606 -5.81 -32.67 14.22
N MET A 607 -7.04 -32.88 13.75
CA MET A 607 -8.00 -33.76 14.42
C MET A 607 -7.58 -35.24 14.38
N SER A 608 -6.73 -35.64 13.43
CA SER A 608 -6.19 -37.00 13.35
C SER A 608 -4.99 -37.25 14.29
N GLU A 609 -4.42 -36.18 14.85
CA GLU A 609 -3.30 -36.24 15.79
C GLU A 609 -3.74 -36.36 17.26
N PRO A 610 -2.84 -36.75 18.17
CA PRO A 610 -3.15 -36.79 19.60
C PRO A 610 -3.64 -35.43 20.12
N GLN A 611 -4.63 -35.47 21.01
CA GLN A 611 -5.19 -34.27 21.62
C GLN A 611 -4.21 -33.67 22.63
N THR A 612 -3.34 -32.80 22.13
CA THR A 612 -2.40 -32.01 22.93
C THR A 612 -2.94 -30.58 23.14
N LEU A 613 -2.37 -29.86 24.12
CA LEU A 613 -2.68 -28.43 24.31
C LEU A 613 -2.33 -27.61 23.06
N TYR A 614 -1.23 -27.96 22.40
CA TYR A 614 -0.79 -27.35 21.15
C TYR A 614 -1.84 -27.55 20.03
N ASN A 615 -2.23 -28.80 19.77
CA ASN A 615 -3.22 -29.11 18.73
C ASN A 615 -4.58 -28.47 19.03
N SER A 616 -5.00 -28.46 20.30
CA SER A 616 -6.24 -27.78 20.72
C SER A 616 -6.18 -26.26 20.47
N GLY A 617 -5.03 -25.63 20.77
CA GLY A 617 -4.81 -24.21 20.51
C GLY A 617 -4.79 -23.90 19.02
N LEU A 618 -4.13 -24.73 18.22
CA LEU A 618 -4.08 -24.58 16.77
C LEU A 618 -5.46 -24.75 16.12
N SER A 619 -6.27 -25.71 16.58
CA SER A 619 -7.67 -25.84 16.15
C SER A 619 -8.49 -24.56 16.44
N CYS A 620 -8.30 -23.95 17.62
CA CYS A 620 -8.98 -22.69 17.95
C CYS A 620 -8.56 -21.54 17.01
N LEU A 621 -7.27 -21.45 16.70
CA LEU A 621 -6.74 -20.44 15.77
C LEU A 621 -7.29 -20.63 14.35
N LEU A 622 -7.33 -21.88 13.86
CA LEU A 622 -7.90 -22.20 12.56
C LEU A 622 -9.38 -21.85 12.47
N LEU A 623 -10.18 -22.15 13.51
CA LEU A 623 -11.60 -21.77 13.55
C LEU A 623 -11.78 -20.24 13.48
N LYS A 624 -10.95 -19.49 14.21
CA LYS A 624 -10.97 -18.01 14.15
C LYS A 624 -10.60 -17.50 12.77
N TYR A 625 -9.62 -18.11 12.12
CA TYR A 625 -9.21 -17.73 10.77
C TYR A 625 -10.28 -18.10 9.73
N GLU A 626 -10.88 -19.29 9.85
CA GLU A 626 -12.01 -19.74 9.02
C GLU A 626 -13.14 -18.73 9.06
N HIS A 627 -13.56 -18.31 10.26
CA HIS A 627 -14.62 -17.31 10.43
C HIS A 627 -14.29 -16.00 9.70
N LYS A 628 -13.05 -15.50 9.82
CA LYS A 628 -12.61 -14.28 9.11
C LYS A 628 -12.71 -14.45 7.59
N ILE A 629 -12.20 -15.56 7.05
CA ILE A 629 -12.23 -15.81 5.60
C ILE A 629 -13.66 -16.01 5.10
N LEU A 630 -14.52 -16.67 5.88
CA LEU A 630 -15.92 -16.87 5.55
C LEU A 630 -16.70 -15.55 5.47
N LEU A 631 -16.46 -14.62 6.39
CA LEU A 631 -17.03 -13.28 6.34
C LEU A 631 -16.61 -12.53 5.06
N LEU A 632 -15.32 -12.57 4.71
CA LEU A 632 -14.81 -11.95 3.48
C LEU A 632 -15.39 -12.60 2.22
N TYR A 633 -15.52 -13.92 2.20
CA TYR A 633 -16.13 -14.67 1.11
C TYR A 633 -17.60 -14.30 0.93
N ASN A 634 -18.39 -14.34 2.00
CA ASN A 634 -19.83 -14.04 1.94
C ASN A 634 -20.08 -12.59 1.51
N LYS A 635 -19.35 -11.63 2.10
CA LYS A 635 -19.41 -10.22 1.70
C LYS A 635 -19.07 -10.01 0.23
N SER A 636 -18.08 -10.73 -0.29
CA SER A 636 -17.70 -10.66 -1.71
C SER A 636 -18.74 -11.32 -2.60
N LYS A 637 -19.24 -12.50 -2.22
CA LYS A 637 -20.27 -13.26 -2.94
C LYS A 637 -21.55 -12.46 -3.10
N GLU A 638 -22.02 -11.83 -2.03
CA GLU A 638 -23.20 -10.97 -2.05
C GLU A 638 -22.99 -9.77 -2.97
N ALA A 639 -21.87 -9.05 -2.79
CA ALA A 639 -21.54 -7.87 -3.60
C ALA A 639 -21.42 -8.18 -5.11
N PHE A 640 -20.94 -9.37 -5.47
CA PHE A 640 -20.68 -9.75 -6.86
C PHE A 640 -21.84 -10.49 -7.54
N ALA A 641 -22.82 -10.98 -6.78
CA ALA A 641 -23.96 -11.76 -7.30
C ALA A 641 -24.71 -11.12 -8.48
N PRO A 642 -24.87 -9.78 -8.57
CA PRO A 642 -25.52 -9.15 -9.73
C PRO A 642 -24.68 -9.17 -11.02
N ILE A 643 -23.37 -9.46 -10.92
CA ILE A 643 -22.38 -9.23 -11.99
C ILE A 643 -21.81 -10.56 -12.52
N VAL A 644 -21.42 -11.45 -11.61
CA VAL A 644 -20.88 -12.77 -11.95
C VAL A 644 -21.74 -13.87 -11.33
N PRO A 645 -21.98 -14.98 -12.06
CA PRO A 645 -22.81 -16.08 -11.55
C PRO A 645 -22.16 -16.71 -10.31
N ALA A 646 -23.00 -17.16 -9.38
CA ALA A 646 -22.54 -17.84 -8.18
C ALA A 646 -21.77 -19.11 -8.56
N LEU A 647 -20.55 -19.25 -8.05
CA LEU A 647 -19.84 -20.54 -8.09
C LEU A 647 -20.67 -21.57 -7.29
N PRO A 648 -20.88 -22.80 -7.80
CA PRO A 648 -21.62 -23.82 -7.07
C PRO A 648 -20.96 -24.08 -5.71
N PHE A 649 -21.74 -23.89 -4.63
CA PHE A 649 -21.28 -23.95 -3.26
C PHE A 649 -21.68 -25.27 -2.57
N PHE A 650 -20.86 -25.69 -1.60
CA PHE A 650 -21.15 -26.74 -0.63
C PHE A 650 -22.18 -26.25 0.40
N GLU A 651 -23.47 -26.47 0.16
CA GLU A 651 -24.54 -26.05 1.08
C GLU A 651 -24.63 -26.83 2.41
N SER A 652 -23.75 -27.79 2.70
CA SER A 652 -23.98 -28.72 3.83
C SER A 652 -23.22 -28.46 5.14
N ALA A 653 -22.42 -27.39 5.30
CA ALA A 653 -21.53 -27.30 6.46
C ALA A 653 -21.51 -26.02 7.30
N LEU A 654 -22.17 -24.92 6.95
CA LEU A 654 -21.98 -23.64 7.67
C LEU A 654 -23.30 -22.88 7.86
N ASN A 655 -24.11 -23.32 8.82
CA ASN A 655 -25.14 -22.48 9.43
C ASN A 655 -24.47 -21.59 10.49
N ILE A 656 -24.00 -20.41 10.08
CA ILE A 656 -23.76 -19.29 11.00
C ILE A 656 -24.62 -18.14 10.49
N GLN A 657 -25.67 -17.81 11.22
CA GLN A 657 -26.42 -16.57 11.03
C GLN A 657 -25.49 -15.41 11.39
N VAL A 658 -25.16 -14.56 10.43
CA VAL A 658 -24.42 -13.32 10.65
C VAL A 658 -25.45 -12.21 10.76
N ASP A 659 -25.61 -11.63 11.96
CA ASP A 659 -26.32 -10.36 12.14
C ASP A 659 -25.51 -9.25 11.47
N THR A 660 -26.06 -8.70 10.39
CA THR A 660 -25.52 -7.55 9.68
C THR A 660 -26.08 -6.26 10.27
N ASP A 661 -25.68 -5.90 11.48
CA ASP A 661 -25.94 -4.57 12.03
C ASP A 661 -24.64 -3.99 12.57
N SER A 662 -23.89 -3.35 11.67
CA SER A 662 -22.96 -2.29 12.05
C SER A 662 -23.05 -1.18 11.00
N ASP A 663 -23.82 -0.15 11.33
CA ASP A 663 -23.72 1.18 10.74
C ASP A 663 -22.29 1.70 11.00
N ASP A 664 -21.37 1.39 10.10
CA ASP A 664 -20.10 2.11 10.01
C ASP A 664 -20.39 3.41 9.25
N THR A 665 -20.49 4.49 10.01
CA THR A 665 -20.53 5.86 9.52
C THR A 665 -19.40 6.12 8.52
N ASP A 666 -19.77 6.72 7.40
CA ASP A 666 -18.90 7.11 6.29
C ASP A 666 -17.73 7.99 6.74
N ASP A 667 -16.53 7.42 6.81
CA ASP A 667 -15.30 8.20 6.61
C ASP A 667 -14.97 8.18 5.11
N GLU A 668 -15.65 9.06 4.37
CA GLU A 668 -15.17 9.55 3.09
C GLU A 668 -13.82 10.23 3.32
N PHE A 669 -12.74 9.50 3.01
CA PHE A 669 -11.45 10.13 2.79
C PHE A 669 -11.54 10.88 1.46
N ASP A 670 -11.99 12.13 1.54
CA ASP A 670 -11.98 13.08 0.44
C ASP A 670 -10.55 13.19 -0.11
N GLY A 671 -10.39 12.74 -1.36
CA GLY A 671 -9.15 12.81 -2.12
C GLY A 671 -8.93 14.19 -2.76
N SER A 672 -9.61 15.23 -2.32
CA SER A 672 -9.50 16.58 -2.87
C SER A 672 -8.83 17.58 -1.91
N GLU A 673 -7.55 17.39 -1.59
CA GLU A 673 -6.72 18.51 -1.12
C GLU A 673 -5.28 18.41 -1.62
N PHE A 674 -5.12 18.72 -2.91
CA PHE A 674 -3.88 19.23 -3.49
C PHE A 674 -4.16 20.57 -4.15
N GLU A 675 -4.41 21.61 -3.34
CA GLU A 675 -4.11 22.98 -3.75
C GLU A 675 -3.24 23.67 -2.71
N THR A 676 -2.18 24.26 -3.25
CA THR A 676 -1.07 24.93 -2.59
C THR A 676 -1.46 26.31 -2.10
N ASP A 677 -0.87 26.71 -0.98
CA ASP A 677 -0.74 28.09 -0.47
C ASP A 677 -0.87 29.19 -1.54
N SER A 678 -1.88 30.06 -1.37
CA SER A 678 -1.73 31.49 -1.61
C SER A 678 -2.77 32.30 -0.83
N GLU A 679 -2.25 33.25 -0.07
CA GLU A 679 -2.90 34.29 0.72
C GLU A 679 -4.03 35.02 -0.04
N SER A 680 -5.16 35.29 0.64
CA SER A 680 -5.69 36.65 0.85
C SER A 680 -7.04 36.64 1.60
N GLU A 681 -7.01 37.35 2.74
CA GLU A 681 -8.07 38.15 3.36
C GLU A 681 -9.54 37.77 3.17
N TYR A 682 -10.15 37.23 4.24
CA TYR A 682 -11.54 37.60 4.58
C TYR A 682 -11.67 37.91 6.07
N ILE A 683 -12.00 39.17 6.32
CA ILE A 683 -12.47 39.77 7.56
C ILE A 683 -13.82 39.13 7.92
N LEU A 684 -13.93 38.48 9.08
CA LEU A 684 -15.22 38.31 9.76
C LEU A 684 -15.06 38.59 11.25
N GLN A 685 -15.75 39.66 11.65
CA GLN A 685 -15.84 40.20 13.00
C GLN A 685 -16.44 39.18 13.96
N PHE A 686 -15.75 39.00 15.08
CA PHE A 686 -16.33 38.50 16.33
C PHE A 686 -17.44 39.45 16.79
N ASN A 687 -18.64 38.92 17.03
CA ASN A 687 -19.58 39.53 17.97
C ASN A 687 -19.97 38.49 19.01
N CYS A 688 -19.55 38.77 20.25
CA CYS A 688 -20.08 38.19 21.47
C CYS A 688 -21.58 38.43 21.58
N ASN A 689 -22.31 37.37 21.93
CA ASN A 689 -23.35 37.37 22.97
C ASN A 689 -23.56 35.95 23.48
#